data_AF-A0A431LAA1-F1
#
_entry.id   AF-A0A431LAA1-F1
#
_cell.length_a   1.000
_cell.length_b   1.000
_cell.length_c   1.000
_cell.angle_alpha   90.00
_cell.angle_beta   90.00
_cell.angle_gamma   90.00
#
_symmetry.space_group_name_H-M   'P 1'
#
loop_
_entity.id
_entity.type
_entity.pdbx_description
1 polymer ?
#
loop_
_entity_poly.entity_id
_entity_poly.type
_entity_poly.pdbx_seq_one_letter_code
_entity_poly.pdbx_strand_id
1 'polypeptide(L)'
;MRRRCDSHRALIPSGPETGRRRGGCQGRAPRIGPLRGRVAPCRLMILFLNRMTLSFARSPRLPALTLWLLLGLAGCGGGGGGGAAPAPAPAPAPAPAPVAVPDPVVKPSVSSARVYAGEYVQFTAGDTQAGVSWRWEFSDGSQADGRVVERRLAQAGSYTATAVGQNSVGVLVRASSTVQVDPPAAVLVRANGALVPGCSGLHCAVDADGHYAGPNAGVGIWRYRNSGTSARTLDLDIANVQAGQAVTLVFSNGENTDASELPAAGSLAAALGAAEPRVRALQASETDAREARHDAAHAHALDASRRQWLDDLHDADRATTSQPAAEVQTRSRALAATAIGSTRVWNDLFDDPAKPVPFTATAQSSCAAGKRRLVFWIDQKLSDARTVQAAQLEPLRNSFCGDQGGFARTINLLGDVWGSSEVAARPWLIQETASDLQDVHIVVTDQMGADGGVAGYFFGLNNSLRTRSARYANSNEALAFFINGTGLARDPTFYASTLVHELTHMVNYHQRSIRRSTSHDSWLEETSAMATEDLLAETITPGANKIIRSRMPSYLRSGAGTALLDWASSADNVNYGVGGSLAAFLNRRYGSAWAQQIVTGCDGVTSYVCLDTVLRRLGAEGLPDEWERMGTSLFGGMPQRHAPAGYGLPQIQTDSFWLMGGDTVALADTRKAAPLQNLTRFGRTSHTYLDEQVPAGATRYQRRGVRVPAGAVLTVVLR
;
A
#
# COMPACT_ATOMS: atom_id res chain seq x y z
N MET A 1 64.99 -38.96 3.08
CA MET A 1 66.09 -38.06 2.65
C MET A 1 65.89 -36.69 3.33
N ARG A 2 66.99 -36.16 3.88
CA ARG A 2 67.36 -34.82 4.45
C ARG A 2 66.35 -33.64 4.39
N ARG A 3 66.33 -32.62 5.26
CA ARG A 3 66.86 -32.19 6.60
C ARG A 3 66.21 -30.79 6.85
N ARG A 4 65.65 -30.48 8.05
CA ARG A 4 66.11 -29.52 9.12
C ARG A 4 66.36 -28.05 8.67
N CYS A 5 66.06 -26.97 9.41
CA CYS A 5 66.11 -26.63 10.86
C CYS A 5 65.02 -25.56 11.18
N ASP A 6 64.26 -25.62 12.30
CA ASP A 6 64.52 -25.10 13.67
C ASP A 6 64.77 -23.57 13.76
N SER A 7 64.09 -22.77 14.59
CA SER A 7 64.12 -22.88 16.06
C SER A 7 63.22 -21.88 16.84
N HIS A 8 62.68 -22.39 17.96
CA HIS A 8 62.53 -21.82 19.32
C HIS A 8 61.45 -20.77 19.74
N ARG A 9 60.42 -21.32 20.43
CA ARG A 9 59.70 -20.90 21.66
C ARG A 9 60.41 -19.91 22.61
N ALA A 10 59.65 -18.99 23.25
CA ALA A 10 59.16 -19.12 24.65
C ALA A 10 58.60 -17.82 25.31
N LEU A 11 57.46 -17.97 26.01
CA LEU A 11 57.08 -17.48 27.37
C LEU A 11 56.90 -15.96 27.70
N ILE A 12 55.62 -15.60 27.97
CA ILE A 12 54.97 -14.84 29.09
C ILE A 12 55.95 -14.46 30.24
N PRO A 13 55.91 -13.29 30.96
CA PRO A 13 54.70 -12.81 31.66
C PRO A 13 54.53 -11.31 32.11
N SER A 14 53.28 -11.02 32.53
CA SER A 14 52.84 -10.26 33.74
C SER A 14 53.22 -8.79 34.04
N GLY A 15 52.18 -7.92 34.01
CA GLY A 15 51.77 -6.92 35.05
C GLY A 15 52.71 -5.74 35.41
N PRO A 16 52.34 -4.85 36.36
CA PRO A 16 51.03 -4.56 36.97
C PRO A 16 50.71 -3.04 37.19
N GLU A 17 49.49 -2.79 37.68
CA GLU A 17 49.07 -1.77 38.67
C GLU A 17 49.46 -0.27 38.58
N THR A 18 48.44 0.59 38.62
CA THR A 18 48.21 1.72 39.56
C THR A 18 47.09 2.61 38.97
N GLY A 19 46.20 3.32 39.65
CA GLY A 19 45.89 3.52 41.05
C GLY A 19 44.66 4.44 41.13
N ARG A 20 43.60 3.94 41.77
CA ARG A 20 42.64 4.60 42.69
C ARG A 20 42.44 6.16 42.70
N ARG A 21 41.14 6.49 42.88
CA ARG A 21 40.47 7.66 43.56
C ARG A 21 39.99 8.78 42.61
N ARG A 22 38.67 9.06 42.48
CA ARG A 22 37.61 9.57 43.40
C ARG A 22 37.49 11.11 43.38
N GLY A 23 36.26 11.58 43.13
CA GLY A 23 35.75 12.95 43.31
C GLY A 23 35.24 13.53 41.98
N GLY A 24 33.98 13.94 41.76
CA GLY A 24 32.87 14.27 42.64
C GLY A 24 32.57 15.78 42.57
N CYS A 25 31.49 16.18 41.89
CA CYS A 25 30.62 17.38 42.07
C CYS A 25 29.85 17.64 40.75
N GLN A 26 28.53 17.41 40.66
CA GLN A 26 27.39 18.28 41.02
C GLN A 26 27.13 19.48 40.07
N GLY A 27 25.92 19.52 39.51
CA GLY A 27 25.29 20.68 38.86
C GLY A 27 23.88 20.33 38.34
N ARG A 28 22.88 20.27 39.24
CA ARG A 28 21.73 21.21 39.38
C ARG A 28 20.65 21.16 38.27
N ALA A 29 19.49 20.64 38.67
CA ALA A 29 18.18 20.89 38.09
C ALA A 29 17.51 22.12 38.72
N PRO A 30 16.49 22.73 38.09
CA PRO A 30 15.52 23.56 38.80
C PRO A 30 14.13 22.92 38.82
N ARG A 31 13.56 22.82 40.04
CA ARG A 31 12.12 22.81 40.30
C ARG A 31 11.74 24.21 40.80
N ILE A 32 10.64 24.77 40.33
CA ILE A 32 9.94 25.89 40.98
C ILE A 32 8.46 25.51 41.11
N GLY A 33 7.94 25.66 42.33
CA GLY A 33 6.57 25.40 42.75
C GLY A 33 5.62 26.61 42.58
N PRO A 34 4.42 26.55 43.18
CA PRO A 34 3.20 27.11 42.60
C PRO A 34 2.83 28.52 43.13
N LEU A 35 2.04 29.26 42.34
CA LEU A 35 1.33 30.46 42.80
C LEU A 35 -0.15 30.39 42.43
N ARG A 36 -1.00 30.54 43.46
CA ARG A 36 -2.45 30.77 43.38
C ARG A 36 -2.71 32.24 43.03
N GLY A 37 -3.71 32.49 42.18
CA GLY A 37 -4.32 33.81 42.00
C GLY A 37 -5.61 33.70 41.19
N ARG A 38 -6.75 33.81 41.87
CA ARG A 38 -8.12 33.85 41.32
C ARG A 38 -8.37 35.16 40.59
N VAL A 39 -8.99 35.14 39.40
CA VAL A 39 -10.20 35.94 39.01
C VAL A 39 -10.87 35.21 37.83
N ALA A 40 -12.20 35.03 37.88
CA ALA A 40 -13.05 34.41 36.86
C ALA A 40 -13.82 35.50 36.05
N PRO A 41 -14.82 35.17 35.20
CA PRO A 41 -14.66 34.91 33.77
C PRO A 41 -15.49 35.89 32.89
N CYS A 42 -15.28 35.88 31.57
CA CYS A 42 -16.27 36.39 30.62
C CYS A 42 -16.58 35.32 29.56
N ARG A 43 -17.87 34.96 29.49
CA ARG A 43 -18.50 33.99 28.58
C ARG A 43 -18.54 34.54 27.15
N LEU A 44 -18.31 33.68 26.15
CA LEU A 44 -19.30 33.52 25.09
C LEU A 44 -19.20 32.11 24.50
N MET A 45 -20.37 31.48 24.39
CA MET A 45 -20.64 30.09 24.09
C MET A 45 -21.47 30.08 22.80
N ILE A 46 -21.05 29.39 21.74
CA ILE A 46 -21.96 28.89 20.71
C ILE A 46 -21.53 27.47 20.33
N LEU A 47 -22.42 26.53 20.64
CA LEU A 47 -22.43 25.14 20.20
C LEU A 47 -22.80 25.04 18.72
N PHE A 48 -22.23 24.07 18.01
CA PHE A 48 -22.94 23.35 16.94
C PHE A 48 -22.59 21.85 16.99
N LEU A 49 -23.49 21.09 17.61
CA LEU A 49 -23.77 19.69 17.33
C LEU A 49 -24.92 19.69 16.31
N ASN A 50 -24.85 18.93 15.21
CA ASN A 50 -25.33 17.55 15.20
C ASN A 50 -25.37 16.96 13.78
N ARG A 51 -25.10 15.65 13.73
CA ARG A 51 -25.45 14.72 12.65
C ARG A 51 -26.97 14.50 12.60
N MET A 52 -27.51 14.18 11.42
CA MET A 52 -28.66 13.28 11.19
C MET A 52 -28.65 12.90 9.69
N THR A 53 -28.25 11.69 9.28
CA THR A 53 -29.09 10.47 9.10
C THR A 53 -30.53 10.73 8.66
N LEU A 54 -30.83 10.46 7.39
CA LEU A 54 -32.19 10.35 6.84
C LEU A 54 -32.45 8.87 6.51
N SER A 55 -33.49 8.32 7.15
CA SER A 55 -34.07 7.01 6.84
C SER A 55 -35.37 7.22 6.05
N PHE A 56 -35.53 6.44 4.97
CA PHE A 56 -36.70 6.45 4.10
C PHE A 56 -37.85 5.66 4.73
N ALA A 57 -39.06 6.23 4.74
CA ALA A 57 -40.31 5.48 4.90
C ALA A 57 -41.42 6.07 4.01
N ARG A 58 -42.19 5.16 3.40
CA ARG A 58 -43.21 5.40 2.37
C ARG A 58 -44.59 5.80 2.95
N SER A 59 -45.22 6.79 2.29
CA SER A 59 -46.67 6.88 1.89
C SER A 59 -47.77 7.02 2.97
N PRO A 60 -49.05 7.28 2.62
CA PRO A 60 -49.65 8.44 1.92
C PRO A 60 -50.89 9.03 2.66
N ARG A 61 -51.44 10.18 2.20
CA ARG A 61 -52.89 10.60 2.15
C ARG A 61 -53.15 12.11 2.42
N LEU A 62 -53.88 12.72 1.48
CA LEU A 62 -54.73 13.94 1.62
C LEU A 62 -55.95 13.66 2.55
N PRO A 63 -56.77 14.62 3.07
CA PRO A 63 -57.19 15.90 2.43
C PRO A 63 -57.51 17.14 3.33
N ALA A 64 -57.61 18.31 2.65
CA ALA A 64 -58.56 19.44 2.74
C ALA A 64 -59.02 20.17 4.04
N LEU A 65 -59.37 21.45 3.82
CA LEU A 65 -60.25 22.42 4.54
C LEU A 65 -59.65 23.52 5.47
N THR A 66 -59.60 24.74 4.92
CA THR A 66 -60.19 26.04 5.38
C THR A 66 -59.99 26.63 6.79
N LEU A 67 -59.60 27.93 6.82
CA LEU A 67 -60.33 29.13 7.33
C LEU A 67 -59.71 30.00 8.47
N TRP A 68 -59.80 31.32 8.26
CA TRP A 68 -59.64 32.51 9.16
C TRP A 68 -58.22 32.80 9.71
N LEU A 69 -57.75 34.05 9.89
CA LEU A 69 -58.42 35.21 10.51
C LEU A 69 -57.72 36.55 10.14
N LEU A 70 -58.53 37.61 10.18
CA LEU A 70 -58.22 39.05 10.01
C LEU A 70 -57.58 39.69 11.25
N LEU A 71 -56.79 40.75 11.06
CA LEU A 71 -56.63 41.95 11.92
C LEU A 71 -55.75 42.95 11.11
N GLY A 72 -56.11 44.19 10.79
CA GLY A 72 -57.07 45.11 11.37
C GLY A 72 -56.33 46.22 12.10
N LEU A 73 -56.12 47.38 11.46
CA LEU A 73 -55.91 48.67 12.14
C LEU A 73 -56.25 49.82 11.18
N ALA A 74 -57.29 50.55 11.59
CA ALA A 74 -57.79 51.77 10.97
C ALA A 74 -57.17 52.99 11.67
N GLY A 75 -56.90 54.05 10.90
CA GLY A 75 -56.63 55.40 11.37
C GLY A 75 -57.45 56.37 10.52
N CYS A 76 -58.20 57.26 11.16
CA CYS A 76 -59.27 58.07 10.61
C CYS A 76 -58.85 59.53 10.36
N GLY A 77 -59.56 60.21 9.44
CA GLY A 77 -59.60 61.68 9.26
C GLY A 77 -59.19 62.11 7.85
N GLY A 78 -59.94 62.88 7.05
CA GLY A 78 -61.20 63.60 7.21
C GLY A 78 -61.18 64.86 6.32
N GLY A 79 -62.18 65.03 5.43
CA GLY A 79 -62.47 66.24 4.61
C GLY A 79 -61.76 66.28 3.25
N GLY A 80 -62.33 66.64 2.09
CA GLY A 80 -63.60 67.25 1.71
C GLY A 80 -63.32 68.15 0.48
N GLY A 81 -64.04 67.99 -0.65
CA GLY A 81 -63.97 68.92 -1.79
C GLY A 81 -63.95 68.25 -3.17
N GLY A 82 -64.94 68.61 -4.01
CA GLY A 82 -65.23 67.99 -5.31
C GLY A 82 -64.15 68.12 -6.39
N GLY A 83 -64.10 67.10 -7.24
CA GLY A 83 -63.30 67.01 -8.46
C GLY A 83 -63.81 65.84 -9.31
N ALA A 84 -63.77 66.00 -10.63
CA ALA A 84 -64.47 65.22 -11.65
C ALA A 84 -64.35 63.68 -11.56
N ALA A 85 -65.33 63.00 -12.17
CA ALA A 85 -65.40 61.54 -12.31
C ALA A 85 -64.07 60.90 -12.75
N PRO A 86 -63.62 59.81 -12.11
CA PRO A 86 -62.38 59.14 -12.47
C PRO A 86 -62.54 58.38 -13.79
N ALA A 87 -61.52 58.49 -14.64
CA ALA A 87 -61.37 57.69 -15.86
C ALA A 87 -61.38 56.18 -15.53
N PRO A 88 -61.91 55.32 -16.43
CA PRO A 88 -61.99 53.88 -16.19
C PRO A 88 -60.60 53.29 -15.91
N ALA A 89 -60.53 52.41 -14.91
CA ALA A 89 -59.31 51.69 -14.55
C ALA A 89 -58.76 50.92 -15.78
N PRO A 90 -57.44 50.98 -16.06
CA PRO A 90 -56.85 50.21 -17.14
C PRO A 90 -57.07 48.72 -16.89
N ALA A 91 -57.46 47.99 -17.93
CA ALA A 91 -57.63 46.54 -17.89
C ALA A 91 -56.36 45.88 -17.32
N PRO A 92 -56.47 44.81 -16.51
CA PRO A 92 -55.31 44.08 -16.02
C PRO A 92 -54.46 43.67 -17.21
N ALA A 93 -53.16 44.01 -17.17
CA ALA A 93 -52.21 43.64 -18.19
C ALA A 93 -52.31 42.12 -18.45
N PRO A 94 -52.34 41.66 -19.72
CA PRO A 94 -52.39 40.25 -20.02
C PRO A 94 -51.25 39.54 -19.28
N ALA A 95 -51.56 38.41 -18.62
CA ALA A 95 -50.57 37.61 -17.94
C ALA A 95 -49.37 37.40 -18.90
N PRO A 96 -48.12 37.62 -18.46
CA PRO A 96 -46.97 37.44 -19.32
C PRO A 96 -47.03 36.05 -19.91
N ALA A 97 -46.87 35.96 -21.24
CA ALA A 97 -46.85 34.68 -21.95
C ALA A 97 -45.86 33.73 -21.25
N PRO A 98 -46.16 32.43 -21.14
CA PRO A 98 -45.24 31.46 -20.55
C PRO A 98 -43.87 31.63 -21.22
N VAL A 99 -42.84 31.95 -20.43
CA VAL A 99 -41.48 32.03 -20.95
C VAL A 99 -41.13 30.63 -21.46
N ALA A 100 -40.92 30.51 -22.77
CA ALA A 100 -40.56 29.24 -23.38
C ALA A 100 -39.25 28.76 -22.76
N VAL A 101 -39.27 27.58 -22.13
CA VAL A 101 -38.07 26.96 -21.59
C VAL A 101 -37.29 26.39 -22.77
N PRO A 102 -36.04 26.84 -23.02
CA PRO A 102 -35.27 26.36 -24.16
C PRO A 102 -34.98 24.86 -24.04
N ASP A 103 -34.92 24.18 -25.18
CA ASP A 103 -34.50 22.78 -25.24
C ASP A 103 -33.03 22.64 -24.82
N PRO A 104 -32.65 21.50 -24.21
CA PRO A 104 -31.25 21.22 -23.90
C PRO A 104 -30.37 21.16 -25.15
N VAL A 105 -29.23 21.85 -25.14
CA VAL A 105 -28.20 21.79 -26.19
C VAL A 105 -27.13 20.78 -25.80
N VAL A 106 -27.20 19.57 -26.35
CA VAL A 106 -26.28 18.47 -26.01
C VAL A 106 -25.21 18.31 -27.09
N LYS A 107 -23.95 18.54 -26.73
CA LYS A 107 -22.78 18.42 -27.63
C LYS A 107 -21.68 17.63 -26.90
N PRO A 108 -21.79 16.30 -26.83
CA PRO A 108 -20.88 15.48 -26.06
C PRO A 108 -19.49 15.52 -26.68
N SER A 109 -18.48 15.70 -25.85
CA SER A 109 -17.06 15.60 -26.20
C SER A 109 -16.33 14.69 -25.23
N VAL A 110 -15.24 14.09 -25.70
CA VAL A 110 -14.36 13.20 -24.94
C VAL A 110 -12.95 13.76 -24.93
N SER A 111 -12.22 13.56 -23.83
CA SER A 111 -10.82 14.01 -23.72
C SER A 111 -9.92 13.35 -24.77
N SER A 112 -10.25 12.14 -25.19
CA SER A 112 -9.69 11.51 -26.40
C SER A 112 -10.66 10.47 -26.95
N ALA A 113 -10.68 10.36 -28.28
CA ALA A 113 -11.43 9.32 -28.99
C ALA A 113 -10.74 7.95 -28.96
N ARG A 114 -9.45 7.90 -28.57
CA ARG A 114 -8.66 6.66 -28.47
C ARG A 114 -7.76 6.71 -27.22
N VAL A 115 -7.85 5.70 -26.37
CA VAL A 115 -7.11 5.60 -25.10
C VAL A 115 -6.66 4.17 -24.85
N TYR A 116 -5.77 3.96 -23.87
CA TYR A 116 -5.43 2.62 -23.41
C TYR A 116 -6.34 2.14 -22.28
N ALA A 117 -6.49 0.82 -22.20
CA ALA A 117 -7.20 0.18 -21.10
C ALA A 117 -6.62 0.62 -19.75
N GLY A 118 -7.50 1.14 -18.90
CA GLY A 118 -7.19 1.60 -17.56
C GLY A 118 -6.96 3.10 -17.39
N GLU A 119 -7.05 3.89 -18.45
CA GLU A 119 -6.96 5.35 -18.39
C GLU A 119 -8.30 6.00 -17.99
N TYR A 120 -8.22 7.18 -17.35
CA TYR A 120 -9.39 7.99 -17.00
C TYR A 120 -9.72 8.95 -18.13
N VAL A 121 -10.92 8.79 -18.69
CA VAL A 121 -11.45 9.59 -19.79
C VAL A 121 -12.47 10.58 -19.25
N GLN A 122 -12.34 11.84 -19.63
CA GLN A 122 -13.33 12.86 -19.32
C GLN A 122 -14.36 12.96 -20.45
N PHE A 123 -15.63 12.94 -20.06
CA PHE A 123 -16.80 13.11 -20.91
C PHE A 123 -17.48 14.44 -20.52
N THR A 124 -17.72 15.32 -21.50
CA THR A 124 -18.38 16.62 -21.28
C THR A 124 -19.60 16.72 -22.17
N ALA A 125 -20.78 16.97 -21.60
CA ALA A 125 -22.06 16.91 -22.33
C ALA A 125 -22.32 18.14 -23.25
N GLY A 126 -21.44 19.15 -23.17
CA GLY A 126 -21.53 20.43 -23.86
C GLY A 126 -21.27 21.61 -22.92
N ASP A 127 -21.65 22.80 -23.36
CA ASP A 127 -21.54 24.04 -22.58
C ASP A 127 -22.53 24.07 -21.41
N THR A 128 -22.29 24.98 -20.45
CA THR A 128 -23.20 25.14 -19.31
C THR A 128 -24.50 25.80 -19.77
N GLN A 129 -25.64 25.16 -19.49
CA GLN A 129 -26.98 25.69 -19.76
C GLN A 129 -27.80 25.74 -18.47
N ALA A 130 -28.34 26.92 -18.15
CA ALA A 130 -29.15 27.11 -16.95
C ALA A 130 -30.46 26.29 -17.03
N GLY A 131 -30.85 25.69 -15.91
CA GLY A 131 -32.09 24.89 -15.82
C GLY A 131 -32.04 23.53 -16.53
N VAL A 132 -30.86 23.08 -16.95
CA VAL A 132 -30.66 21.74 -17.54
C VAL A 132 -29.94 20.82 -16.56
N SER A 133 -30.54 19.68 -16.26
CA SER A 133 -29.88 18.56 -15.57
C SER A 133 -29.25 17.61 -16.59
N TRP A 134 -28.11 17.02 -16.22
CA TRP A 134 -27.29 16.19 -17.11
C TRP A 134 -27.11 14.79 -16.54
N ARG A 135 -27.28 13.78 -17.39
CA ARG A 135 -26.97 12.37 -17.09
C ARG A 135 -26.23 11.75 -18.27
N TRP A 136 -25.41 10.75 -17.99
CA TRP A 136 -24.75 9.89 -18.96
C TRP A 136 -25.28 8.47 -18.88
N GLU A 137 -25.49 7.86 -20.04
CA GLU A 137 -25.83 6.45 -20.23
C GLU A 137 -24.69 5.80 -21.03
N PHE A 138 -24.02 4.81 -20.44
CA PHE A 138 -22.85 4.14 -21.06
C PHE A 138 -23.23 2.78 -21.65
N SER A 139 -22.51 2.35 -22.68
CA SER A 139 -22.73 1.06 -23.35
C SER A 139 -22.49 -0.17 -22.45
N ASP A 140 -21.82 0.00 -21.32
CA ASP A 140 -21.65 -1.03 -20.27
C ASP A 140 -22.86 -1.13 -19.30
N GLY A 141 -23.92 -0.35 -19.55
CA GLY A 141 -25.14 -0.30 -18.74
C GLY A 141 -25.05 0.62 -17.52
N SER A 142 -23.88 1.17 -17.20
CA SER A 142 -23.72 2.11 -16.09
C SER A 142 -24.25 3.51 -16.45
N GLN A 143 -24.50 4.31 -15.41
CA GLN A 143 -24.96 5.69 -15.54
C GLN A 143 -24.17 6.60 -14.60
N ALA A 144 -24.09 7.88 -14.96
CA ALA A 144 -23.49 8.91 -14.11
C ALA A 144 -24.22 10.23 -14.27
N ASP A 145 -24.35 10.99 -13.20
CA ASP A 145 -24.96 12.32 -13.22
C ASP A 145 -23.89 13.41 -13.29
N GLY A 146 -24.23 14.52 -13.95
CA GLY A 146 -23.36 15.69 -14.09
C GLY A 146 -22.99 16.01 -15.54
N ARG A 147 -22.69 17.29 -15.78
CA ARG A 147 -22.29 17.80 -17.11
C ARG A 147 -20.95 17.24 -17.55
N VAL A 148 -20.02 17.14 -16.60
CA VAL A 148 -18.69 16.58 -16.80
C VAL A 148 -18.57 15.35 -15.92
N VAL A 149 -18.27 14.21 -16.53
CA VAL A 149 -18.08 12.94 -15.84
C VAL A 149 -16.73 12.38 -16.26
N GLU A 150 -16.02 11.79 -15.31
CA GLU A 150 -14.77 11.09 -15.57
C GLU A 150 -14.98 9.59 -15.34
N ARG A 151 -14.52 8.76 -16.28
CA ARG A 151 -14.61 7.30 -16.18
C ARG A 151 -13.33 6.62 -16.56
N ARG A 152 -13.01 5.56 -15.80
CA ARG A 152 -11.92 4.65 -16.12
C ARG A 152 -12.44 3.52 -17.00
N LEU A 153 -11.86 3.33 -18.18
CA LEU A 153 -12.26 2.28 -19.12
C LEU A 153 -11.30 1.10 -19.02
N ALA A 154 -11.68 0.06 -18.27
CA ALA A 154 -10.74 -0.99 -17.84
C ALA A 154 -10.45 -2.07 -18.90
N GLN A 155 -11.35 -2.29 -19.86
CA GLN A 155 -11.21 -3.35 -20.87
C GLN A 155 -11.07 -2.74 -22.26
N ALA A 156 -10.28 -3.37 -23.13
CA ALA A 156 -10.19 -2.98 -24.53
C ALA A 156 -11.55 -3.17 -25.24
N GLY A 157 -11.88 -2.29 -26.17
CA GLY A 157 -13.13 -2.30 -26.91
C GLY A 157 -13.67 -0.92 -27.25
N SER A 158 -14.82 -0.88 -27.92
CA SER A 158 -15.51 0.35 -28.29
C SER A 158 -16.58 0.70 -27.25
N TYR A 159 -16.47 1.88 -26.64
CA TYR A 159 -17.40 2.37 -25.62
C TYR A 159 -18.23 3.53 -26.16
N THR A 160 -19.55 3.44 -26.03
CA THR A 160 -20.46 4.54 -26.39
C THR A 160 -20.95 5.22 -25.11
N ALA A 161 -20.80 6.54 -25.04
CA ALA A 161 -21.32 7.37 -23.97
C ALA A 161 -22.41 8.29 -24.53
N THR A 162 -23.61 8.21 -23.97
CA THR A 162 -24.77 9.01 -24.39
C THR A 162 -25.07 10.05 -23.31
N ALA A 163 -24.86 11.32 -23.64
CA ALA A 163 -25.27 12.43 -22.79
C ALA A 163 -26.78 12.67 -22.96
N VAL A 164 -27.45 12.88 -21.83
CA VAL A 164 -28.88 13.15 -21.71
C VAL A 164 -29.04 14.48 -20.97
N GLY A 165 -29.49 15.52 -21.68
CA GLY A 165 -29.87 16.79 -21.10
C GLY A 165 -31.37 16.84 -20.87
N GLN A 166 -31.81 17.31 -19.69
CA GLN A 166 -33.22 17.50 -19.36
C GLN A 166 -33.48 18.92 -18.86
N ASN A 167 -34.46 19.64 -19.41
CA ASN A 167 -34.88 20.95 -18.90
C ASN A 167 -36.00 20.84 -17.84
N SER A 168 -36.38 21.97 -17.23
CA SER A 168 -37.37 22.01 -16.15
C SER A 168 -38.80 21.62 -16.54
N VAL A 169 -39.12 21.61 -17.85
CA VAL A 169 -40.42 21.17 -18.37
C VAL A 169 -40.41 19.70 -18.82
N GLY A 170 -39.30 19.00 -18.61
CA GLY A 170 -39.17 17.56 -18.83
C GLY A 170 -38.71 17.14 -20.23
N VAL A 171 -38.38 18.09 -21.12
CA VAL A 171 -37.84 17.77 -22.46
C VAL A 171 -36.47 17.14 -22.32
N LEU A 172 -36.27 16.00 -22.98
CA LEU A 172 -35.02 15.23 -22.99
C LEU A 172 -34.37 15.31 -24.38
N VAL A 173 -33.10 15.68 -24.42
CA VAL A 173 -32.27 15.62 -25.64
C VAL A 173 -31.11 14.67 -25.38
N ARG A 174 -30.77 13.86 -26.38
CA ARG A 174 -29.69 12.87 -26.31
C ARG A 174 -28.70 13.06 -27.45
N ALA A 175 -27.42 12.89 -27.16
CA ALA A 175 -26.37 12.78 -28.15
C ALA A 175 -25.26 11.87 -27.62
N SER A 176 -24.52 11.22 -28.52
CA SER A 176 -23.52 10.21 -28.16
C SER A 176 -22.14 10.54 -28.69
N SER A 177 -21.13 10.03 -27.99
CA SER A 177 -19.72 10.03 -28.38
C SER A 177 -19.13 8.63 -28.16
N THR A 178 -18.14 8.25 -28.96
CA THR A 178 -17.50 6.93 -28.87
C THR A 178 -16.02 7.07 -28.50
N VAL A 179 -15.53 6.16 -27.67
CA VAL A 179 -14.12 6.00 -27.30
C VAL A 179 -13.65 4.60 -27.70
N GLN A 180 -12.55 4.52 -28.45
CA GLN A 180 -11.85 3.27 -28.70
C GLN A 180 -10.81 3.03 -27.60
N VAL A 181 -10.91 1.90 -26.92
CA VAL A 181 -9.97 1.50 -25.87
C VAL A 181 -9.09 0.40 -26.42
N ASP A 182 -7.82 0.72 -26.61
CA ASP A 182 -6.81 -0.25 -27.03
C ASP A 182 -6.34 -1.07 -25.80
N PRO A 183 -5.78 -2.28 -25.98
CA PRO A 183 -5.11 -3.00 -24.89
C PRO A 183 -4.05 -2.14 -24.20
N PRO A 184 -3.63 -2.47 -22.96
CA PRO A 184 -2.60 -1.70 -22.27
C PRO A 184 -1.39 -1.45 -23.18
N ALA A 185 -0.88 -0.21 -23.16
CA ALA A 185 0.21 0.20 -24.03
C ALA A 185 1.33 -0.84 -24.03
N ALA A 186 1.75 -1.26 -25.22
CA ALA A 186 2.97 -2.04 -25.34
C ALA A 186 4.11 -1.22 -24.73
N VAL A 187 4.99 -1.89 -23.97
CA VAL A 187 6.19 -1.24 -23.44
C VAL A 187 6.99 -0.70 -24.62
N LEU A 188 7.21 0.62 -24.67
CA LEU A 188 7.94 1.26 -25.75
C LEU A 188 9.31 0.59 -25.89
N VAL A 189 9.61 0.09 -27.10
CA VAL A 189 10.91 -0.52 -27.42
C VAL A 189 11.98 0.55 -27.29
N ARG A 190 12.99 0.28 -26.46
CA ARG A 190 13.92 1.31 -25.97
C ARG A 190 15.12 1.49 -26.89
N ALA A 191 15.54 2.74 -27.02
CA ALA A 191 16.89 3.09 -27.46
C ALA A 191 17.82 3.13 -26.24
N ASN A 192 18.93 2.38 -26.29
CA ASN A 192 19.99 2.50 -25.30
C ASN A 192 20.86 3.72 -25.62
N GLY A 193 21.27 4.47 -24.61
CA GLY A 193 22.20 5.58 -24.78
C GLY A 193 21.60 6.87 -25.35
N ALA A 194 20.26 6.99 -25.41
CA ALA A 194 19.55 8.23 -25.75
C ALA A 194 18.45 8.52 -24.71
N LEU A 195 18.16 9.80 -24.50
CA LEU A 195 16.99 10.22 -23.72
C LEU A 195 15.77 10.12 -24.64
N VAL A 196 14.78 9.31 -24.26
CA VAL A 196 13.59 9.05 -25.06
C VAL A 196 12.31 9.27 -24.25
N PRO A 197 11.14 9.47 -24.90
CA PRO A 197 9.86 9.42 -24.20
C PRO A 197 9.72 8.13 -23.36
N GLY A 198 9.46 8.29 -22.07
CA GLY A 198 9.27 7.20 -21.11
C GLY A 198 7.80 6.84 -20.89
N CYS A 199 6.87 7.75 -21.22
CA CYS A 199 5.43 7.54 -21.08
C CYS A 199 4.72 7.34 -22.43
N SER A 200 3.47 6.90 -22.34
CA SER A 200 2.50 6.85 -23.44
C SER A 200 1.08 6.98 -22.88
N GLY A 201 0.10 7.07 -23.78
CA GLY A 201 -1.32 7.16 -23.42
C GLY A 201 -1.81 8.59 -23.23
N LEU A 202 -3.09 8.72 -22.87
CA LEU A 202 -3.83 9.98 -22.76
C LEU A 202 -3.16 11.01 -21.85
N HIS A 203 -2.51 10.55 -20.78
CA HIS A 203 -1.93 11.45 -19.77
C HIS A 203 -0.43 11.66 -19.93
N CYS A 204 0.18 11.16 -21.02
CA CYS A 204 1.58 11.42 -21.33
C CYS A 204 1.72 12.77 -22.04
N ALA A 205 2.47 13.68 -21.41
CA ALA A 205 2.69 15.02 -21.93
C ALA A 205 4.01 15.14 -22.72
N VAL A 206 4.35 14.12 -23.52
CA VAL A 206 5.52 14.13 -24.41
C VAL A 206 5.03 14.08 -25.85
N ASP A 207 5.40 15.08 -26.65
CA ASP A 207 5.01 15.14 -28.05
C ASP A 207 5.89 14.25 -28.95
N ALA A 208 5.57 14.20 -30.25
CA ALA A 208 6.27 13.37 -31.23
C ALA A 208 7.75 13.76 -31.42
N ASP A 209 8.10 15.02 -31.12
CA ASP A 209 9.47 15.53 -31.20
C ASP A 209 10.24 15.34 -29.88
N GLY A 210 9.59 14.78 -28.86
CA GLY A 210 10.17 14.58 -27.54
C GLY A 210 10.19 15.83 -26.67
N HIS A 211 9.45 16.89 -27.02
CA HIS A 211 9.27 18.05 -26.17
C HIS A 211 8.09 17.87 -25.21
N TYR A 212 7.99 18.76 -24.22
CA TYR A 212 6.80 18.80 -23.38
C TYR A 212 5.60 19.28 -24.21
N ALA A 213 4.50 18.55 -24.18
CA ALA A 213 3.32 18.83 -25.02
C ALA A 213 2.56 20.12 -24.62
N GLY A 214 2.92 20.72 -23.48
CA GLY A 214 2.41 22.01 -23.03
C GLY A 214 1.58 21.94 -21.74
N PRO A 215 1.06 23.09 -21.27
CA PRO A 215 0.29 23.14 -20.03
C PRO A 215 -0.98 22.29 -20.12
N ASN A 216 -1.33 21.62 -19.02
CA ASN A 216 -2.48 20.71 -18.91
C ASN A 216 -2.42 19.46 -19.81
N ALA A 217 -1.31 19.19 -20.49
CA ALA A 217 -1.16 17.99 -21.32
C ALA A 217 -0.96 16.69 -20.51
N GLY A 218 -0.75 16.79 -19.20
CA GLY A 218 -0.55 15.65 -18.30
C GLY A 218 0.86 15.65 -17.69
N VAL A 219 1.42 14.46 -17.52
CA VAL A 219 2.77 14.28 -16.93
C VAL A 219 3.76 13.91 -18.03
N GLY A 220 4.83 14.68 -18.16
CA GLY A 220 5.92 14.40 -19.08
C GLY A 220 6.92 13.46 -18.43
N ILE A 221 7.25 12.34 -19.08
CA ILE A 221 8.26 11.39 -18.57
C ILE A 221 9.25 11.11 -19.69
N TRP A 222 10.53 11.36 -19.44
CA TRP A 222 11.63 10.96 -20.31
C TRP A 222 12.53 9.99 -19.59
N ARG A 223 13.13 9.07 -20.33
CA ARG A 223 13.92 7.99 -19.79
C ARG A 223 15.25 7.86 -20.51
N TYR A 224 16.29 7.62 -19.73
CA TYR A 224 17.61 7.22 -20.20
C TYR A 224 18.08 5.97 -19.46
N ARG A 225 18.37 4.89 -20.19
CA ARG A 225 18.95 3.66 -19.63
C ARG A 225 20.43 3.57 -19.96
N ASN A 226 21.28 3.41 -18.95
CA ASN A 226 22.68 3.09 -19.15
C ASN A 226 22.89 1.57 -19.13
N SER A 227 22.76 0.91 -20.28
CA SER A 227 23.08 -0.51 -20.43
C SER A 227 24.58 -0.81 -20.62
N GLY A 228 25.43 0.22 -20.51
CA GLY A 228 26.88 0.07 -20.61
C GLY A 228 27.52 -0.45 -19.34
N THR A 229 28.83 -0.66 -19.37
CA THR A 229 29.64 -1.16 -18.25
C THR A 229 30.29 -0.05 -17.42
N SER A 230 30.16 1.21 -17.83
CA SER A 230 30.68 2.38 -17.12
C SER A 230 29.63 3.49 -17.04
N ALA A 231 29.82 4.44 -16.12
CA ALA A 231 28.95 5.59 -16.05
C ALA A 231 28.95 6.38 -17.36
N ARG A 232 27.79 6.95 -17.67
CA ARG A 232 27.57 7.81 -18.85
C ARG A 232 27.13 9.19 -18.39
N THR A 233 27.65 10.20 -19.07
CA THR A 233 27.25 11.58 -18.87
C THR A 233 26.36 12.01 -20.02
N LEU A 234 25.23 12.64 -19.73
CA LEU A 234 24.33 13.22 -20.72
C LEU A 234 23.93 14.64 -20.35
N ASP A 235 23.58 15.40 -21.38
CA ASP A 235 22.94 16.70 -21.25
C ASP A 235 21.45 16.55 -21.52
N LEU A 236 20.63 17.23 -20.72
CA LEU A 236 19.17 17.29 -20.87
C LEU A 236 18.80 18.61 -21.54
N ASP A 237 17.89 18.56 -22.51
CA ASP A 237 17.29 19.72 -23.16
C ASP A 237 15.84 19.39 -23.52
N ILE A 238 14.91 19.83 -22.68
CA ILE A 238 13.47 19.59 -22.87
C ILE A 238 12.81 20.94 -23.17
N ALA A 239 12.24 21.08 -24.37
CA ALA A 239 11.56 22.31 -24.77
C ALA A 239 10.09 22.35 -24.34
N ASN A 240 9.49 23.53 -24.53
CA ASN A 240 8.07 23.82 -24.29
C ASN A 240 7.62 23.71 -22.83
N VAL A 241 8.56 23.80 -21.89
CA VAL A 241 8.27 23.81 -20.46
C VAL A 241 7.90 25.22 -19.97
N GLN A 242 7.33 25.32 -18.77
CA GLN A 242 6.93 26.59 -18.17
C GLN A 242 7.68 26.87 -16.87
N ALA A 243 8.05 28.13 -16.64
CA ALA A 243 8.68 28.55 -15.39
C ALA A 243 7.84 28.15 -14.16
N GLY A 244 8.50 27.63 -13.12
CA GLY A 244 7.85 27.15 -11.90
C GLY A 244 7.24 25.76 -12.00
N GLN A 245 7.21 25.15 -13.19
CA GLN A 245 6.76 23.77 -13.38
C GLN A 245 7.67 22.81 -12.60
N ALA A 246 7.09 21.79 -11.97
CA ALA A 246 7.85 20.87 -11.13
C ALA A 246 8.65 19.89 -12.00
N VAL A 247 9.92 19.70 -11.66
CA VAL A 247 10.81 18.74 -12.30
C VAL A 247 11.38 17.80 -11.26
N THR A 248 11.31 16.50 -11.52
CA THR A 248 11.99 15.51 -10.69
C THR A 248 12.88 14.62 -11.54
N LEU A 249 14.16 14.51 -11.17
CA LEU A 249 15.08 13.51 -11.70
C LEU A 249 15.08 12.33 -10.76
N VAL A 250 14.67 11.16 -11.22
CA VAL A 250 14.68 9.91 -10.47
C VAL A 250 15.79 9.02 -11.03
N PHE A 251 16.71 8.59 -10.18
CA PHE A 251 17.72 7.61 -10.53
C PHE A 251 17.36 6.27 -9.88
N SER A 252 17.35 5.21 -10.68
CA SER A 252 16.94 3.87 -10.26
C SER A 252 18.06 2.89 -10.51
N ASN A 253 18.52 2.21 -9.46
CA ASN A 253 19.37 1.02 -9.57
C ASN A 253 18.48 -0.20 -9.29
N GLY A 254 17.95 -0.80 -10.35
CA GLY A 254 17.13 -1.99 -10.25
C GLY A 254 17.91 -3.31 -10.25
N GLU A 255 19.23 -3.25 -10.36
CA GLU A 255 20.10 -4.43 -10.44
C GLU A 255 20.29 -5.09 -9.07
N ASN A 256 20.78 -6.34 -9.08
CA ASN A 256 21.12 -7.09 -7.87
C ASN A 256 22.53 -6.76 -7.31
N THR A 257 23.22 -5.80 -7.90
CA THR A 257 24.53 -5.29 -7.49
C THR A 257 24.51 -3.78 -7.26
N ASP A 258 25.39 -3.31 -6.39
CA ASP A 258 25.61 -1.88 -6.20
C ASP A 258 26.15 -1.25 -7.47
N ALA A 259 25.78 0.02 -7.69
CA ALA A 259 26.42 0.79 -8.75
C ALA A 259 27.87 1.07 -8.37
N SER A 260 28.77 0.96 -9.35
CA SER A 260 30.20 1.26 -9.18
C SER A 260 30.49 2.74 -8.94
N GLU A 261 29.55 3.62 -9.31
CA GLU A 261 29.64 5.06 -9.18
C GLU A 261 28.32 5.66 -8.68
N LEU A 262 28.41 6.81 -8.02
CA LEU A 262 27.23 7.56 -7.61
C LEU A 262 26.60 8.32 -8.80
N PRO A 263 25.26 8.35 -8.90
CA PRO A 263 24.60 9.25 -9.83
C PRO A 263 24.94 10.70 -9.50
N ALA A 264 24.96 11.55 -10.51
CA ALA A 264 25.09 12.98 -10.32
C ALA A 264 24.10 13.69 -11.22
N ALA A 265 23.43 14.70 -10.69
CA ALA A 265 22.51 15.45 -11.51
C ALA A 265 23.25 16.45 -12.41
N GLY A 266 24.51 16.83 -12.15
CA GLY A 266 25.19 17.84 -12.99
C GLY A 266 24.68 19.25 -12.71
N SER A 267 24.78 20.16 -13.68
CA SER A 267 24.52 21.61 -13.51
C SER A 267 23.30 22.08 -14.30
N LEU A 268 22.42 22.84 -13.65
CA LEU A 268 21.24 23.46 -14.27
C LEU A 268 21.64 24.75 -15.00
N ALA A 269 21.22 24.92 -16.25
CA ALA A 269 21.50 26.13 -17.01
C ALA A 269 20.67 27.31 -16.47
N ALA A 270 21.33 28.43 -16.15
CA ALA A 270 20.73 29.70 -15.70
C ALA A 270 19.86 29.63 -14.43
N ALA A 271 20.48 29.38 -13.27
CA ALA A 271 19.85 29.62 -11.98
C ALA A 271 20.01 31.10 -11.56
N LEU A 272 19.15 32.00 -12.07
CA LEU A 272 18.93 33.29 -11.41
C LEU A 272 17.85 33.08 -10.33
N GLY A 273 18.29 32.98 -9.07
CA GLY A 273 17.41 33.01 -7.91
C GLY A 273 16.34 31.91 -7.89
N ALA A 274 16.75 30.65 -7.77
CA ALA A 274 15.81 29.61 -7.39
C ALA A 274 15.42 29.81 -5.92
N ALA A 275 14.13 29.98 -5.65
CA ALA A 275 13.63 29.92 -4.29
C ALA A 275 13.79 28.47 -3.79
N GLU A 276 14.43 28.30 -2.63
CA GLU A 276 14.43 27.03 -1.91
C GLU A 276 12.98 26.55 -1.75
N PRO A 277 12.65 25.31 -2.13
CA PRO A 277 11.31 24.79 -1.92
C PRO A 277 10.97 24.85 -0.42
N ARG A 278 9.80 25.39 -0.10
CA ARG A 278 9.27 25.34 1.27
C ARG A 278 8.84 23.91 1.58
N VAL A 279 9.78 23.08 2.00
CA VAL A 279 9.48 21.74 2.50
C VAL A 279 8.96 21.88 3.92
N ARG A 280 7.65 21.70 4.09
CA ARG A 280 7.08 21.46 5.41
C ARG A 280 7.20 19.96 5.65
N ALA A 281 8.23 19.54 6.38
CA ALA A 281 8.36 18.15 6.80
C ALA A 281 7.13 17.74 7.61
N LEU A 282 6.21 17.01 7.00
CA LEU A 282 5.14 16.33 7.72
C LEU A 282 5.81 15.22 8.52
N GLN A 283 5.87 15.41 9.84
CA GLN A 283 6.32 14.36 10.74
C GLN A 283 5.39 13.15 10.60
N ALA A 284 5.99 11.95 10.66
CA ALA A 284 5.23 10.72 10.71
C ALA A 284 4.19 10.80 11.84
N SER A 285 2.96 10.34 11.57
CA SER A 285 1.95 10.27 12.61
C SER A 285 2.43 9.33 13.73
N GLU A 286 1.85 9.44 14.94
CA GLU A 286 2.17 8.52 16.02
C GLU A 286 1.86 7.05 15.64
N THR A 287 0.86 6.85 14.76
CA THR A 287 0.51 5.53 14.20
C THR A 287 1.60 5.05 13.25
N ASP A 288 2.04 5.87 12.29
CA ASP A 288 3.16 5.54 11.39
C ASP A 288 4.43 5.18 12.18
N ALA A 289 4.72 5.91 13.26
CA ALA A 289 5.88 5.66 14.10
C ALA A 289 5.77 4.33 14.87
N ARG A 290 4.56 3.90 15.27
CA ARG A 290 4.32 2.59 15.86
C ARG A 290 4.50 1.48 14.85
N GLU A 291 3.91 1.63 13.67
CA GLU A 291 4.05 0.65 12.59
C GLU A 291 5.50 0.46 12.19
N ALA A 292 6.27 1.55 12.08
CA ALA A 292 7.71 1.47 11.82
C ALA A 292 8.48 0.70 12.91
N ARG A 293 8.06 0.79 14.19
CA ARG A 293 8.66 -0.02 15.27
C ARG A 293 8.31 -1.50 15.15
N HIS A 294 7.06 -1.81 14.76
CA HIS A 294 6.65 -3.19 14.48
C HIS A 294 7.45 -3.80 13.32
N ASP A 295 7.54 -3.07 12.20
CA ASP A 295 8.28 -3.48 11.01
C ASP A 295 9.79 -3.65 11.31
N ALA A 296 10.36 -2.78 12.15
CA ALA A 296 11.75 -2.89 12.63
C ALA A 296 12.00 -4.17 13.43
N ALA A 297 11.17 -4.41 14.46
CA ALA A 297 11.29 -5.57 15.33
C ALA A 297 11.15 -6.87 14.54
N HIS A 298 10.22 -6.89 13.58
CA HIS A 298 9.95 -8.05 12.75
C HIS A 298 11.11 -8.33 11.76
N ALA A 299 11.67 -7.29 11.11
CA ALA A 299 12.78 -7.44 10.17
C ALA A 299 14.02 -8.13 10.75
N HIS A 300 14.32 -7.90 12.04
CA HIS A 300 15.47 -8.50 12.72
C HIS A 300 15.26 -9.99 13.06
N ALA A 301 14.03 -10.42 13.34
CA ALA A 301 13.74 -11.81 13.74
C ALA A 301 13.65 -12.79 12.55
N LEU A 302 13.35 -12.28 11.36
CA LEU A 302 13.21 -13.09 10.14
C LEU A 302 14.51 -13.76 9.69
N ASP A 303 15.68 -13.17 9.95
CA ASP A 303 16.95 -13.79 9.55
C ASP A 303 17.31 -14.99 10.45
N ALA A 304 16.87 -14.98 11.72
CA ALA A 304 16.97 -16.14 12.61
C ALA A 304 16.00 -17.25 12.18
N SER A 305 14.76 -16.89 11.84
CA SER A 305 13.77 -17.82 11.27
C SER A 305 14.27 -18.40 9.94
N ARG A 306 14.80 -17.60 9.01
CA ARG A 306 15.30 -18.10 7.72
C ARG A 306 16.47 -19.06 7.87
N ARG A 307 17.45 -18.75 8.74
CA ARG A 307 18.56 -19.68 9.04
C ARG A 307 18.04 -21.01 9.57
N GLN A 308 17.04 -20.96 10.44
CA GLN A 308 16.33 -22.14 10.90
C GLN A 308 15.70 -22.93 9.75
N TRP A 309 15.07 -22.26 8.78
CA TRP A 309 14.39 -22.94 7.67
C TRP A 309 15.37 -23.68 6.76
N LEU A 310 16.56 -23.11 6.52
CA LEU A 310 17.62 -23.79 5.78
C LEU A 310 18.13 -25.03 6.51
N ASP A 311 18.25 -24.97 7.84
CA ASP A 311 18.65 -26.14 8.63
C ASP A 311 17.58 -27.26 8.54
N ASP A 312 16.30 -26.90 8.56
CA ASP A 312 15.20 -27.87 8.49
C ASP A 312 15.11 -28.59 7.14
N LEU A 313 15.51 -27.91 6.05
CA LEU A 313 15.64 -28.50 4.71
C LEU A 313 16.79 -29.50 4.67
N HIS A 314 17.95 -29.15 5.23
CA HIS A 314 19.12 -30.05 5.27
C HIS A 314 18.91 -31.28 6.17
N ASP A 315 18.13 -31.16 7.25
CA ASP A 315 17.82 -32.29 8.13
C ASP A 315 16.84 -33.29 7.47
N ALA A 316 15.96 -32.83 6.57
CA ALA A 316 15.05 -33.69 5.82
C ALA A 316 15.79 -34.64 4.85
N ASP A 317 16.89 -34.19 4.25
CA ASP A 317 17.74 -35.02 3.38
C ASP A 317 18.53 -36.08 4.17
N ARG A 318 18.76 -35.86 5.47
CA ARG A 318 19.48 -36.79 6.35
C ARG A 318 18.58 -37.83 7.05
N ALA A 319 17.29 -37.55 7.19
CA ALA A 319 16.33 -38.37 7.95
C ALA A 319 15.78 -39.59 7.18
N THR A 320 16.44 -40.05 6.11
CA THR A 320 16.18 -41.34 5.44
C THR A 320 16.78 -42.53 6.22
N THR A 321 16.64 -42.55 7.54
CA THR A 321 17.01 -43.69 8.38
C THR A 321 15.84 -44.18 9.22
N SER A 322 15.22 -45.27 8.72
CA SER A 322 14.51 -46.34 9.43
C SER A 322 13.80 -45.99 10.75
N GLN A 323 12.55 -45.53 10.68
CA GLN A 323 11.60 -45.68 11.80
C GLN A 323 10.48 -46.66 11.45
N PRO A 324 10.03 -47.53 12.38
CA PRO A 324 9.00 -48.53 12.13
C PRO A 324 7.61 -47.90 11.94
N ALA A 325 6.86 -48.41 10.96
CA ALA A 325 5.59 -47.85 10.48
C ALA A 325 4.47 -47.71 11.54
N ALA A 326 4.49 -48.55 12.59
CA ALA A 326 3.46 -48.52 13.65
C ALA A 326 3.57 -47.28 14.56
N GLU A 327 4.80 -46.78 14.79
CA GLU A 327 5.05 -45.60 15.64
C GLU A 327 4.68 -44.30 14.90
N VAL A 328 4.84 -44.29 13.57
CA VAL A 328 4.39 -43.23 12.66
C VAL A 328 2.86 -43.15 12.62
N GLN A 329 2.15 -44.28 12.68
CA GLN A 329 0.68 -44.36 12.58
C GLN A 329 -0.08 -43.84 13.83
N THR A 330 0.50 -43.97 15.02
CA THR A 330 -0.10 -43.41 16.26
C THR A 330 0.13 -41.91 16.40
N ARG A 331 1.19 -41.37 15.77
CA ARG A 331 1.54 -39.94 15.77
C ARG A 331 0.89 -39.17 14.63
N SER A 332 0.21 -39.86 13.71
CA SER A 332 -0.43 -39.29 12.53
C SER A 332 -1.93 -38.98 12.68
N ARG A 333 -2.48 -39.07 13.90
CA ARG A 333 -3.86 -38.62 14.15
C ARG A 333 -3.90 -37.10 14.28
N ALA A 334 -4.82 -36.45 13.58
CA ALA A 334 -5.08 -35.03 13.81
C ALA A 334 -5.44 -34.84 15.29
N LEU A 335 -4.99 -33.72 15.87
CA LEU A 335 -5.32 -33.38 17.24
C LEU A 335 -6.85 -33.25 17.37
N ALA A 336 -7.39 -33.75 18.47
CA ALA A 336 -8.81 -33.61 18.76
C ALA A 336 -9.21 -32.13 18.69
N ALA A 337 -10.36 -31.86 18.08
CA ALA A 337 -10.92 -30.52 17.94
C ALA A 337 -10.89 -29.76 19.28
N THR A 338 -10.19 -28.64 19.32
CA THR A 338 -10.17 -27.71 20.47
C THR A 338 -11.59 -27.39 20.95
N ALA A 339 -11.83 -27.52 22.27
CA ALA A 339 -13.06 -27.09 22.92
C ALA A 339 -12.96 -25.60 23.34
N ILE A 340 -14.01 -24.82 23.06
CA ILE A 340 -14.08 -23.43 23.53
C ILE A 340 -14.18 -23.40 25.06
N GLY A 341 -13.42 -22.51 25.67
CA GLY A 341 -13.22 -22.40 27.12
C GLY A 341 -12.08 -23.27 27.66
N SER A 342 -11.48 -24.14 26.84
CA SER A 342 -10.28 -24.89 27.25
C SER A 342 -9.06 -23.97 27.39
N THR A 343 -8.17 -24.32 28.32
CA THR A 343 -6.89 -23.64 28.55
C THR A 343 -5.73 -24.48 28.03
N ARG A 344 -4.68 -23.80 27.57
CA ARG A 344 -3.45 -24.43 27.05
C ARG A 344 -2.25 -23.54 27.39
N VAL A 345 -1.11 -24.17 27.69
CA VAL A 345 0.19 -23.47 27.73
C VAL A 345 0.76 -23.41 26.32
N TRP A 346 0.99 -22.19 25.85
CA TRP A 346 1.67 -21.88 24.60
C TRP A 346 3.09 -21.41 24.87
N ASN A 347 4.01 -21.75 23.99
CA ASN A 347 5.37 -21.22 23.99
C ASN A 347 5.48 -20.11 22.96
N ASP A 348 5.78 -18.89 23.38
CA ASP A 348 6.33 -17.90 22.44
C ASP A 348 7.79 -18.26 22.14
N LEU A 349 8.13 -18.26 20.86
CA LEU A 349 9.41 -18.73 20.31
C LEU A 349 10.12 -17.64 19.50
N PHE A 350 9.60 -16.40 19.52
CA PHE A 350 10.07 -15.34 18.63
C PHE A 350 11.54 -14.98 18.84
N ASP A 351 11.95 -14.74 20.09
CA ASP A 351 13.32 -14.27 20.41
C ASP A 351 14.36 -15.41 20.37
N ASP A 352 14.06 -16.54 21.01
CA ASP A 352 14.95 -17.70 21.08
C ASP A 352 14.12 -18.99 21.22
N PRO A 353 14.07 -19.87 20.20
CA PRO A 353 13.31 -21.11 20.28
C PRO A 353 13.86 -22.12 21.31
N ALA A 354 15.11 -21.97 21.73
CA ALA A 354 15.68 -22.79 22.80
C ALA A 354 15.28 -22.28 24.20
N LYS A 355 14.83 -21.03 24.32
CA LYS A 355 14.41 -20.39 25.58
C LYS A 355 13.01 -19.79 25.41
N PRO A 356 11.97 -20.63 25.31
CA PRO A 356 10.61 -20.17 25.08
C PRO A 356 10.12 -19.31 26.24
N VAL A 357 9.19 -18.41 25.96
CA VAL A 357 8.39 -17.72 26.98
C VAL A 357 7.03 -18.45 27.07
N PRO A 358 6.83 -19.32 28.08
CA PRO A 358 5.55 -20.01 28.24
C PRO A 358 4.48 -19.09 28.82
N PHE A 359 3.27 -19.16 28.28
CA PHE A 359 2.10 -18.45 28.81
C PHE A 359 0.84 -19.30 28.68
N THR A 360 -0.12 -19.10 29.60
CA THR A 360 -1.42 -19.79 29.53
C THR A 360 -2.38 -18.96 28.72
N ALA A 361 -3.07 -19.59 27.77
CA ALA A 361 -4.12 -18.96 26.97
C ALA A 361 -5.42 -19.77 27.02
N THR A 362 -6.54 -19.08 26.84
CA THR A 362 -7.88 -19.68 26.79
C THR A 362 -8.43 -19.62 25.36
N ALA A 363 -8.96 -20.72 24.84
CA ALA A 363 -9.67 -20.76 23.57
C ALA A 363 -11.01 -20.03 23.72
N GLN A 364 -11.07 -18.78 23.25
CA GLN A 364 -12.20 -17.89 23.47
C GLN A 364 -13.28 -18.04 22.42
N SER A 365 -12.90 -18.25 21.16
CA SER A 365 -13.86 -18.40 20.07
C SER A 365 -13.29 -19.22 18.92
N SER A 366 -14.17 -19.68 18.06
CA SER A 366 -13.80 -20.31 16.79
C SER A 366 -14.74 -19.89 15.68
N CYS A 367 -14.35 -20.19 14.45
CA CYS A 367 -15.16 -20.03 13.25
C CYS A 367 -14.71 -21.01 12.17
N ALA A 368 -15.57 -21.26 11.19
CA ALA A 368 -15.19 -21.98 9.98
C ALA A 368 -14.61 -21.01 8.93
N ALA A 369 -13.68 -21.51 8.11
CA ALA A 369 -13.19 -20.84 6.92
C ALA A 369 -12.83 -21.90 5.87
N GLY A 370 -13.70 -22.08 4.88
CA GLY A 370 -13.62 -23.23 3.97
C GLY A 370 -13.75 -24.55 4.74
N LYS A 371 -12.80 -25.47 4.50
CA LYS A 371 -12.77 -26.77 5.17
C LYS A 371 -12.15 -26.74 6.58
N ARG A 372 -11.57 -25.60 6.98
CA ARG A 372 -10.82 -25.48 8.23
C ARG A 372 -11.61 -24.77 9.29
N ARG A 373 -11.25 -25.09 10.54
CA ARG A 373 -11.69 -24.36 11.72
C ARG A 373 -10.56 -23.49 12.24
N LEU A 374 -10.87 -22.23 12.46
CA LEU A 374 -9.97 -21.25 13.05
C LEU A 374 -10.30 -21.11 14.52
N VAL A 375 -9.29 -21.11 15.39
CA VAL A 375 -9.48 -21.02 16.84
C VAL A 375 -8.67 -19.86 17.40
N PHE A 376 -9.34 -18.94 18.10
CA PHE A 376 -8.74 -17.75 18.70
C PHE A 376 -8.45 -18.01 20.17
N TRP A 377 -7.16 -17.92 20.52
CA TRP A 377 -6.64 -18.09 21.86
C TRP A 377 -6.19 -16.76 22.42
N ILE A 378 -6.53 -16.46 23.68
CA ILE A 378 -6.17 -15.20 24.34
C ILE A 378 -5.33 -15.50 25.56
N ASP A 379 -4.13 -14.90 25.65
CA ASP A 379 -3.29 -14.93 26.85
C ASP A 379 -4.13 -14.54 28.07
N GLN A 380 -4.05 -15.37 29.12
CA GLN A 380 -4.80 -15.16 30.35
C GLN A 380 -4.52 -13.77 30.95
N LYS A 381 -3.29 -13.25 30.84
CA LYS A 381 -2.96 -11.90 31.32
C LYS A 381 -3.78 -10.81 30.60
N LEU A 382 -3.99 -10.95 29.30
CA LEU A 382 -4.78 -10.01 28.50
C LEU A 382 -6.27 -10.10 28.84
N SER A 383 -6.75 -11.31 29.11
CA SER A 383 -8.12 -11.56 29.55
C SER A 383 -8.37 -10.98 30.95
N ASP A 384 -7.48 -11.25 31.90
CA ASP A 384 -7.58 -10.79 33.30
C ASP A 384 -7.50 -9.25 33.38
N ALA A 385 -6.62 -8.64 32.58
CA ALA A 385 -6.51 -7.19 32.44
C ALA A 385 -7.66 -6.57 31.65
N ARG A 386 -8.54 -7.38 31.04
CA ARG A 386 -9.64 -6.94 30.16
C ARG A 386 -9.18 -6.14 28.93
N THR A 387 -7.93 -6.30 28.52
CA THR A 387 -7.33 -5.63 27.36
C THR A 387 -7.94 -6.16 26.06
N VAL A 388 -8.03 -7.47 25.93
CA VAL A 388 -8.65 -8.14 24.77
C VAL A 388 -9.86 -8.92 25.25
N GLN A 389 -11.04 -8.56 24.73
CA GLN A 389 -12.30 -9.23 24.98
C GLN A 389 -12.98 -9.58 23.65
N ALA A 390 -14.17 -10.18 23.71
CA ALA A 390 -14.93 -10.57 22.54
C ALA A 390 -15.13 -9.42 21.53
N ALA A 391 -15.36 -8.20 22.00
CA ALA A 391 -15.55 -7.02 21.14
C ALA A 391 -14.30 -6.66 20.32
N GLN A 392 -13.09 -6.83 20.87
CA GLN A 392 -11.85 -6.59 20.14
C GLN A 392 -11.54 -7.69 19.12
N LEU A 393 -12.06 -8.91 19.33
CA LEU A 393 -11.90 -10.03 18.40
C LEU A 393 -12.91 -10.03 17.25
N GLU A 394 -14.07 -9.43 17.46
CA GLU A 394 -15.16 -9.43 16.47
C GLU A 394 -14.74 -8.85 15.11
N PRO A 395 -14.03 -7.71 15.01
CA PRO A 395 -13.54 -7.22 13.73
C PRO A 395 -12.63 -8.22 13.01
N LEU A 396 -11.69 -8.84 13.74
CA LEU A 396 -10.79 -9.85 13.17
C LEU A 396 -11.54 -11.06 12.65
N ARG A 397 -12.53 -11.53 13.42
CA ARG A 397 -13.38 -12.66 13.01
C ARG A 397 -14.17 -12.31 11.75
N ASN A 398 -14.79 -11.13 11.71
CA ASN A 398 -15.57 -10.68 10.56
C ASN A 398 -14.71 -10.54 9.29
N SER A 399 -13.47 -10.07 9.42
CA SER A 399 -12.53 -9.92 8.31
C SER A 399 -11.93 -11.24 7.84
N PHE A 400 -11.72 -12.21 8.74
CA PHE A 400 -10.87 -13.38 8.48
C PHE A 400 -11.64 -14.69 8.30
N CYS A 401 -12.79 -14.85 8.96
CA CYS A 401 -13.60 -16.07 8.95
C CYS A 401 -14.52 -16.18 7.73
N GLY A 402 -15.04 -17.39 7.50
CA GLY A 402 -15.99 -17.69 6.43
C GLY A 402 -15.33 -17.91 5.06
N ASP A 403 -16.10 -18.42 4.11
CA ASP A 403 -15.61 -18.78 2.77
C ASP A 403 -15.19 -17.58 1.92
N GLN A 404 -15.58 -16.38 2.33
CA GLN A 404 -15.23 -15.11 1.71
C GLN A 404 -14.32 -14.25 2.59
N GLY A 405 -13.88 -14.76 3.75
CA GLY A 405 -12.96 -14.08 4.66
C GLY A 405 -11.51 -14.13 4.18
N GLY A 406 -10.66 -13.36 4.85
CA GLY A 406 -9.22 -13.28 4.55
C GLY A 406 -8.53 -14.64 4.51
N PHE A 407 -8.89 -15.56 5.42
CA PHE A 407 -8.30 -16.90 5.42
C PHE A 407 -8.57 -17.63 4.10
N ALA A 408 -9.84 -17.85 3.77
CA ALA A 408 -10.22 -18.61 2.57
C ALA A 408 -9.68 -17.95 1.28
N ARG A 409 -9.65 -16.61 1.22
CA ARG A 409 -9.13 -15.88 0.05
C ARG A 409 -7.63 -16.05 -0.13
N THR A 410 -6.83 -15.99 0.94
CA THR A 410 -5.38 -16.23 0.85
C THR A 410 -5.10 -17.65 0.35
N ILE A 411 -5.88 -18.64 0.79
CA ILE A 411 -5.71 -20.04 0.37
C ILE A 411 -6.13 -20.25 -1.07
N ASN A 412 -7.25 -19.66 -1.49
CA ASN A 412 -7.65 -19.69 -2.89
C ASN A 412 -6.66 -18.98 -3.80
N LEU A 413 -6.01 -17.92 -3.30
CA LEU A 413 -5.01 -17.16 -4.03
C LEU A 413 -3.70 -17.94 -4.19
N LEU A 414 -3.11 -18.41 -3.09
CA LEU A 414 -1.74 -18.95 -3.07
C LEU A 414 -1.69 -20.49 -3.13
N GLY A 415 -2.84 -21.14 -2.99
CA GLY A 415 -3.04 -22.58 -3.07
C GLY A 415 -3.01 -23.29 -1.72
N ASP A 416 -3.92 -24.25 -1.55
CA ASP A 416 -3.98 -25.16 -0.42
C ASP A 416 -2.90 -26.26 -0.53
N VAL A 417 -2.17 -26.48 0.55
CA VAL A 417 -1.05 -27.44 0.63
C VAL A 417 -1.07 -28.28 1.89
N TRP A 418 -2.07 -28.10 2.73
CA TRP A 418 -2.16 -28.90 3.93
C TRP A 418 -2.80 -30.25 3.60
N GLY A 419 -2.30 -31.32 4.23
CA GLY A 419 -2.83 -32.67 4.02
C GLY A 419 -2.51 -33.27 2.65
N SER A 420 -1.54 -32.70 1.91
CA SER A 420 -1.05 -33.29 0.66
C SER A 420 -0.11 -34.47 0.93
N SER A 421 0.14 -35.31 -0.08
CA SER A 421 1.09 -36.43 0.00
C SER A 421 2.51 -36.00 0.41
N GLU A 422 2.90 -34.78 0.07
CA GLU A 422 4.21 -34.20 0.39
C GLU A 422 4.30 -33.79 1.86
N VAL A 423 3.19 -33.35 2.47
CA VAL A 423 3.11 -33.17 3.94
C VAL A 423 3.16 -34.52 4.64
N ALA A 424 2.44 -35.51 4.10
CA ALA A 424 2.43 -36.88 4.63
C ALA A 424 3.82 -37.55 4.59
N ALA A 425 4.65 -37.20 3.60
CA ALA A 425 6.04 -37.66 3.49
C ALA A 425 6.98 -37.09 4.56
N ARG A 426 6.53 -36.13 5.38
CA ARG A 426 7.30 -35.52 6.46
C ARG A 426 6.74 -35.93 7.82
N PRO A 427 7.07 -37.14 8.32
CA PRO A 427 6.44 -37.71 9.52
C PRO A 427 6.74 -36.95 10.81
N TRP A 428 7.68 -36.00 10.78
CA TRP A 428 7.98 -35.10 11.89
C TRP A 428 7.06 -33.88 11.97
N LEU A 429 6.21 -33.62 10.97
CA LEU A 429 5.15 -32.63 11.06
C LEU A 429 3.93 -33.22 11.76
N ILE A 430 3.11 -32.37 12.37
CA ILE A 430 1.77 -32.80 12.80
C ILE A 430 0.97 -33.15 11.56
N GLN A 431 0.48 -34.39 11.52
CA GLN A 431 -0.21 -34.93 10.35
C GLN A 431 -1.69 -34.56 10.39
N GLU A 432 -2.28 -34.52 9.21
CA GLU A 432 -3.72 -34.41 9.02
C GLU A 432 -4.14 -35.29 7.84
N THR A 433 -5.43 -35.55 7.73
CA THR A 433 -6.02 -36.30 6.62
C THR A 433 -7.07 -35.46 5.92
N ALA A 434 -7.45 -35.84 4.69
CA ALA A 434 -8.51 -35.13 3.95
C ALA A 434 -9.86 -35.06 4.70
N SER A 435 -10.13 -35.99 5.62
CA SER A 435 -11.33 -36.05 6.45
C SER A 435 -11.16 -35.45 7.85
N ASP A 436 -9.92 -35.12 8.25
CA ASP A 436 -9.58 -34.69 9.59
C ASP A 436 -8.43 -33.67 9.52
N LEU A 437 -8.82 -32.41 9.27
CA LEU A 437 -7.90 -31.28 9.11
C LEU A 437 -7.60 -30.66 10.46
N GLN A 438 -6.36 -30.24 10.66
CA GLN A 438 -5.97 -29.52 11.86
C GLN A 438 -6.66 -28.16 11.99
N ASP A 439 -6.98 -27.80 13.22
CA ASP A 439 -7.33 -26.42 13.59
C ASP A 439 -6.17 -25.49 13.22
N VAL A 440 -6.50 -24.28 12.74
CA VAL A 440 -5.53 -23.18 12.65
C VAL A 440 -5.72 -22.30 13.86
N HIS A 441 -4.65 -22.12 14.62
CA HIS A 441 -4.65 -21.42 15.90
C HIS A 441 -4.12 -19.99 15.73
N ILE A 442 -4.98 -19.02 16.05
CA ILE A 442 -4.62 -17.60 16.14
C ILE A 442 -4.41 -17.29 17.61
N VAL A 443 -3.15 -17.05 18.00
CA VAL A 443 -2.77 -16.89 19.42
C VAL A 443 -2.48 -15.42 19.72
N VAL A 444 -3.32 -14.80 20.53
CA VAL A 444 -3.20 -13.39 20.93
C VAL A 444 -2.43 -13.27 22.23
N THR A 445 -1.31 -12.56 22.19
CA THR A 445 -0.38 -12.47 23.32
C THR A 445 0.49 -11.21 23.25
N ASP A 446 0.97 -10.72 24.39
CA ASP A 446 1.96 -9.63 24.47
C ASP A 446 3.36 -10.14 24.83
N GLN A 447 3.57 -11.45 24.87
CA GLN A 447 4.88 -12.02 25.24
C GLN A 447 5.94 -11.91 24.12
N MET A 448 5.55 -11.51 22.89
CA MET A 448 6.42 -11.58 21.70
C MET A 448 7.43 -10.45 21.62
N GLY A 449 8.71 -10.82 21.58
CA GLY A 449 9.83 -9.89 21.49
C GLY A 449 10.12 -9.23 22.83
N ALA A 450 11.40 -8.94 23.09
CA ALA A 450 11.88 -8.39 24.37
C ALA A 450 11.10 -7.15 24.89
N ASP A 451 10.52 -6.34 24.00
CA ASP A 451 9.74 -5.14 24.33
C ASP A 451 8.23 -5.25 23.99
N GLY A 452 7.72 -6.42 23.56
CA GLY A 452 6.35 -6.56 23.06
C GLY A 452 6.10 -5.80 21.74
N GLY A 453 7.17 -5.44 21.03
CA GLY A 453 7.15 -4.54 19.88
C GLY A 453 6.82 -5.19 18.54
N VAL A 454 6.50 -6.49 18.51
CA VAL A 454 6.23 -7.26 17.30
C VAL A 454 4.73 -7.27 17.02
N ALA A 455 4.29 -7.03 15.79
CA ALA A 455 2.87 -7.07 15.45
C ALA A 455 2.29 -8.49 15.42
N GLY A 456 3.04 -9.43 14.84
CA GLY A 456 2.72 -10.84 14.78
C GLY A 456 3.90 -11.60 14.22
N TYR A 457 3.80 -12.93 14.27
CA TYR A 457 4.75 -13.81 13.58
C TYR A 457 4.14 -15.19 13.30
N PHE A 458 4.56 -15.79 12.20
CA PHE A 458 4.47 -17.22 11.94
C PHE A 458 5.84 -17.87 12.05
N PHE A 459 5.90 -19.05 12.65
CA PHE A 459 7.12 -19.85 12.68
C PHE A 459 6.83 -21.33 12.50
N GLY A 460 7.36 -21.92 11.41
CA GLY A 460 7.11 -23.30 11.01
C GLY A 460 7.50 -24.36 12.04
N LEU A 461 8.42 -24.03 12.96
CA LEU A 461 8.81 -24.92 14.07
C LEU A 461 7.60 -25.35 14.90
N ASN A 462 6.61 -24.46 15.06
CA ASN A 462 5.39 -24.73 15.82
C ASN A 462 4.61 -25.93 15.28
N ASN A 463 4.70 -26.26 13.99
CA ASN A 463 3.98 -27.38 13.39
C ASN A 463 4.78 -28.70 13.35
N SER A 464 5.89 -28.80 14.08
CA SER A 464 6.73 -30.00 14.15
C SER A 464 6.61 -30.73 15.48
N LEU A 465 6.77 -32.05 15.48
CA LEU A 465 6.82 -32.86 16.69
C LEU A 465 8.04 -32.49 17.55
N ARG A 466 7.85 -32.40 18.87
CA ARG A 466 8.93 -32.13 19.83
C ARG A 466 10.03 -33.17 19.80
N THR A 467 9.68 -34.40 19.44
CA THR A 467 10.60 -35.52 19.35
C THR A 467 11.50 -35.49 18.11
N ARG A 468 11.31 -34.53 17.19
CA ARG A 468 12.10 -34.43 15.96
C ARG A 468 13.60 -34.30 16.25
N SER A 469 13.96 -33.36 17.13
CA SER A 469 15.32 -33.19 17.67
C SER A 469 15.28 -32.28 18.90
N ALA A 470 16.40 -32.16 19.62
CA ALA A 470 16.50 -31.29 20.80
C ALA A 470 16.11 -29.82 20.51
N ARG A 471 16.32 -29.37 19.27
CA ARG A 471 15.93 -28.03 18.79
C ARG A 471 14.42 -27.80 18.80
N TYR A 472 13.65 -28.86 18.65
CA TYR A 472 12.19 -28.84 18.56
C TYR A 472 11.50 -29.08 19.90
N ALA A 473 12.26 -29.27 20.99
CA ALA A 473 11.72 -29.62 22.30
C ALA A 473 10.62 -28.66 22.79
N ASN A 474 10.68 -27.40 22.36
CA ASN A 474 9.74 -26.35 22.75
C ASN A 474 8.63 -26.11 21.72
N SER A 475 8.50 -26.95 20.70
CA SER A 475 7.44 -26.82 19.70
C SER A 475 6.05 -26.78 20.33
N ASN A 476 5.17 -25.99 19.73
CA ASN A 476 3.75 -25.97 20.07
C ASN A 476 2.97 -27.12 19.43
N GLU A 477 3.54 -27.94 18.54
CA GLU A 477 2.86 -29.06 17.88
C GLU A 477 1.47 -28.67 17.34
N ALA A 478 1.39 -27.53 16.64
CA ALA A 478 0.16 -26.96 16.10
C ALA A 478 0.42 -26.06 14.88
N LEU A 479 -0.56 -25.99 13.97
CA LEU A 479 -0.64 -24.93 12.97
C LEU A 479 -1.04 -23.61 13.66
N ALA A 480 -0.06 -22.78 13.96
CA ALA A 480 -0.28 -21.56 14.74
C ALA A 480 0.52 -20.37 14.21
N PHE A 481 -0.07 -19.19 14.35
CA PHE A 481 0.62 -17.91 14.27
C PHE A 481 0.10 -16.98 15.38
N PHE A 482 0.95 -16.03 15.75
CA PHE A 482 0.79 -15.21 16.94
C PHE A 482 0.58 -13.75 16.56
N ILE A 483 -0.23 -13.03 17.33
CA ILE A 483 -0.52 -11.61 17.12
C ILE A 483 -0.54 -10.84 18.45
N ASN A 484 -0.11 -9.58 18.41
CA ASN A 484 0.03 -8.75 19.59
C ASN A 484 -1.32 -8.29 20.14
N GLY A 485 -1.55 -8.51 21.43
CA GLY A 485 -2.85 -8.29 22.06
C GLY A 485 -3.14 -6.83 22.39
N THR A 486 -2.18 -6.13 22.99
CA THR A 486 -2.34 -4.69 23.29
C THR A 486 -2.47 -3.86 22.02
N GLY A 487 -1.72 -4.21 20.97
CA GLY A 487 -1.82 -3.60 19.66
C GLY A 487 -3.16 -3.89 19.00
N LEU A 488 -3.61 -5.15 19.00
CA LEU A 488 -4.94 -5.55 18.53
C LEU A 488 -6.05 -4.74 19.21
N ALA A 489 -5.99 -4.61 20.54
CA ALA A 489 -7.01 -3.87 21.29
C ALA A 489 -7.07 -2.38 20.89
N ARG A 490 -5.97 -1.81 20.40
CA ARG A 490 -5.87 -0.41 19.98
C ARG A 490 -6.27 -0.20 18.52
N ASP A 491 -5.86 -1.11 17.64
CA ASP A 491 -6.11 -1.00 16.19
C ASP A 491 -6.48 -2.35 15.56
N PRO A 492 -7.74 -2.80 15.70
CA PRO A 492 -8.17 -4.06 15.10
C PRO A 492 -8.03 -4.10 13.57
N THR A 493 -8.03 -2.95 12.90
CA THR A 493 -7.92 -2.86 11.44
C THR A 493 -6.52 -3.21 10.97
N PHE A 494 -5.50 -2.63 11.62
CA PHE A 494 -4.11 -2.99 11.37
C PHE A 494 -3.87 -4.50 11.58
N TYR A 495 -4.43 -5.05 12.66
CA TYR A 495 -4.24 -6.45 13.01
C TYR A 495 -5.02 -7.42 12.12
N ALA A 496 -6.16 -7.01 11.53
CA ALA A 496 -6.82 -7.80 10.50
C ALA A 496 -5.94 -7.96 9.24
N SER A 497 -5.21 -6.91 8.84
CA SER A 497 -4.19 -7.02 7.77
C SER A 497 -3.04 -7.94 8.19
N THR A 498 -2.55 -7.79 9.43
CA THR A 498 -1.47 -8.64 9.97
C THR A 498 -1.85 -10.13 10.00
N LEU A 499 -3.11 -10.50 10.25
CA LEU A 499 -3.56 -11.90 10.11
C LEU A 499 -3.31 -12.46 8.70
N VAL A 500 -3.58 -11.67 7.66
CA VAL A 500 -3.34 -12.06 6.26
C VAL A 500 -1.85 -12.14 5.98
N HIS A 501 -1.04 -11.25 6.57
CA HIS A 501 0.41 -11.29 6.49
C HIS A 501 0.97 -12.60 7.04
N GLU A 502 0.66 -12.93 8.29
CA GLU A 502 1.18 -14.14 8.95
C GLU A 502 0.65 -15.43 8.32
N LEU A 503 -0.60 -15.42 7.85
CA LEU A 503 -1.15 -16.52 7.06
C LEU A 503 -0.36 -16.73 5.77
N THR A 504 0.06 -15.65 5.09
CA THR A 504 0.83 -15.76 3.86
C THR A 504 2.14 -16.49 4.11
N HIS A 505 2.86 -16.17 5.19
CA HIS A 505 4.05 -16.91 5.60
C HIS A 505 3.77 -18.38 5.87
N MET A 506 2.66 -18.70 6.53
CA MET A 506 2.27 -20.10 6.78
C MET A 506 2.03 -20.86 5.46
N VAL A 507 1.33 -20.26 4.51
CA VAL A 507 1.06 -20.89 3.20
C VAL A 507 2.36 -21.06 2.42
N ASN A 508 3.17 -20.00 2.38
CA ASN A 508 4.47 -19.98 1.74
C ASN A 508 5.42 -21.06 2.28
N TYR A 509 5.48 -21.24 3.60
CA TYR A 509 6.24 -22.30 4.23
C TYR A 509 5.79 -23.68 3.74
N HIS A 510 4.48 -23.94 3.67
CA HIS A 510 3.99 -25.22 3.20
C HIS A 510 4.19 -25.42 1.69
N GLN A 511 3.96 -24.38 0.87
CA GLN A 511 4.14 -24.45 -0.58
C GLN A 511 5.61 -24.61 -0.97
N ARG A 512 6.52 -23.84 -0.37
CA ARG A 512 7.91 -23.80 -0.80
C ARG A 512 8.79 -24.70 0.03
N SER A 513 8.79 -24.53 1.35
CA SER A 513 9.68 -25.30 2.21
C SER A 513 9.20 -26.74 2.39
N ILE A 514 7.89 -26.97 2.52
CA ILE A 514 7.32 -28.32 2.69
C ILE A 514 7.17 -29.08 1.38
N ARG A 515 6.57 -28.47 0.37
CA ARG A 515 6.28 -29.20 -0.85
C ARG A 515 7.43 -29.23 -1.86
N ARG A 516 8.29 -28.20 -1.86
CA ARG A 516 9.31 -27.99 -2.91
C ARG A 516 10.75 -27.90 -2.41
N SER A 517 10.94 -27.97 -1.10
CA SER A 517 12.25 -27.85 -0.46
C SER A 517 13.04 -26.59 -0.88
N THR A 518 12.34 -25.48 -1.10
CA THR A 518 12.92 -24.17 -1.46
C THR A 518 12.47 -23.08 -0.49
N SER A 519 13.11 -21.92 -0.54
CA SER A 519 12.74 -20.74 0.24
C SER A 519 13.11 -19.46 -0.52
N HIS A 520 12.45 -18.36 -0.16
CA HIS A 520 12.85 -17.04 -0.62
C HIS A 520 13.73 -16.35 0.42
N ASP A 521 14.51 -15.40 -0.07
CA ASP A 521 15.16 -14.40 0.77
C ASP A 521 14.09 -13.56 1.47
N SER A 522 14.41 -13.07 2.67
CA SER A 522 13.44 -12.35 3.51
C SER A 522 12.75 -11.21 2.77
N TRP A 523 13.45 -10.46 1.93
CA TRP A 523 12.84 -9.35 1.19
C TRP A 523 11.68 -9.81 0.29
N LEU A 524 11.80 -10.94 -0.40
CA LEU A 524 10.75 -11.42 -1.30
C LEU A 524 9.65 -12.13 -0.52
N GLU A 525 10.02 -12.76 0.61
CA GLU A 525 9.05 -13.35 1.52
C GLU A 525 8.10 -12.30 2.09
N GLU A 526 8.64 -11.23 2.65
CA GLU A 526 7.87 -10.11 3.20
C GLU A 526 7.11 -9.35 2.12
N THR A 527 7.74 -9.15 0.95
CA THR A 527 7.06 -8.53 -0.21
C THR A 527 5.86 -9.37 -0.65
N SER A 528 5.95 -10.69 -0.63
CA SER A 528 4.84 -11.58 -0.98
C SER A 528 3.69 -11.53 0.04
N ALA A 529 4.01 -11.42 1.33
CA ALA A 529 3.00 -11.21 2.37
C ALA A 529 2.29 -9.87 2.16
N MET A 530 3.04 -8.78 1.95
CA MET A 530 2.49 -7.45 1.65
C MET A 530 1.69 -7.39 0.35
N ALA A 531 2.02 -8.23 -0.64
CA ALA A 531 1.22 -8.36 -1.86
C ALA A 531 -0.19 -8.87 -1.55
N THR A 532 -0.29 -9.90 -0.70
CA THR A 532 -1.58 -10.44 -0.27
C THR A 532 -2.35 -9.43 0.58
N GLU A 533 -1.66 -8.66 1.43
CA GLU A 533 -2.28 -7.59 2.21
C GLU A 533 -2.92 -6.52 1.31
N ASP A 534 -2.21 -6.03 0.30
CA ASP A 534 -2.73 -5.04 -0.64
C ASP A 534 -3.88 -5.60 -1.50
N LEU A 535 -3.79 -6.85 -1.97
CA LEU A 535 -4.85 -7.50 -2.75
C LEU A 535 -6.16 -7.63 -1.95
N LEU A 536 -6.06 -8.00 -0.67
CA LEU A 536 -7.23 -8.30 0.15
C LEU A 536 -7.75 -7.09 0.94
N ALA A 537 -6.97 -6.00 1.06
CA ALA A 537 -7.25 -4.87 1.93
C ALA A 537 -8.70 -4.35 1.85
N GLU A 538 -9.22 -4.08 0.65
CA GLU A 538 -10.58 -3.54 0.50
C GLU A 538 -11.68 -4.55 0.85
N THR A 539 -11.35 -5.84 0.88
CA THR A 539 -12.30 -6.90 1.27
C THR A 539 -12.28 -7.14 2.77
N ILE A 540 -11.10 -7.16 3.39
CA ILE A 540 -10.94 -7.46 4.82
C ILE A 540 -11.10 -6.22 5.69
N THR A 541 -10.68 -5.06 5.21
CA THR A 541 -10.64 -3.77 5.92
C THR A 541 -10.96 -2.63 4.93
N PRO A 542 -12.22 -2.50 4.46
CA PRO A 542 -12.60 -1.52 3.44
C PRO A 542 -12.13 -0.09 3.75
N GLY A 543 -11.49 0.56 2.78
CA GLY A 543 -10.94 1.91 2.95
C GLY A 543 -9.68 2.02 3.82
N ALA A 544 -9.19 0.92 4.39
CA ALA A 544 -7.98 0.86 5.22
C ALA A 544 -6.97 -0.12 4.61
N ASN A 545 -6.13 0.40 3.72
CA ASN A 545 -4.99 -0.32 3.15
C ASN A 545 -3.69 0.23 3.75
N LYS A 546 -3.04 -0.54 4.63
CA LYS A 546 -1.82 -0.12 5.32
C LYS A 546 -0.61 0.05 4.40
N ILE A 547 -0.59 -0.66 3.27
CA ILE A 547 0.48 -0.53 2.27
C ILE A 547 0.44 0.87 1.66
N ILE A 548 -0.74 1.31 1.21
CA ILE A 548 -0.93 2.63 0.60
C ILE A 548 -0.90 3.76 1.63
N ARG A 549 -1.48 3.56 2.83
CA ARG A 549 -1.64 4.65 3.80
C ARG A 549 -0.44 4.90 4.71
N SER A 550 0.44 3.92 4.90
CA SER A 550 1.53 4.01 5.88
C SER A 550 2.88 3.57 5.33
N ARG A 551 2.98 2.33 4.80
CA ARG A 551 4.26 1.77 4.32
C ARG A 551 4.82 2.50 3.09
N MET A 552 4.00 2.80 2.09
CA MET A 552 4.47 3.60 0.95
C MET A 552 4.94 5.01 1.38
N PRO A 553 4.18 5.78 2.18
CA PRO A 553 4.65 7.04 2.75
C PRO A 553 5.95 6.93 3.55
N SER A 554 6.19 5.81 4.25
CA SER A 554 7.46 5.61 4.96
C SER A 554 8.65 5.52 4.01
N TYR A 555 8.47 4.92 2.83
CA TYR A 555 9.51 4.91 1.79
C TYR A 555 9.78 6.29 1.19
N LEU A 556 8.73 7.08 0.94
CA LEU A 556 8.88 8.46 0.48
C LEU A 556 9.73 9.30 1.46
N ARG A 557 9.49 9.12 2.77
CA ARG A 557 10.22 9.79 3.86
C ARG A 557 11.66 9.34 4.03
N SER A 558 12.08 8.17 3.49
CA SER A 558 13.45 7.68 3.67
C SER A 558 14.47 8.33 2.75
N GLY A 559 14.00 8.97 1.66
CA GLY A 559 14.87 9.48 0.61
C GLY A 559 15.35 8.41 -0.37
N ALA A 560 14.59 7.32 -0.50
CA ALA A 560 14.70 6.35 -1.58
C ALA A 560 15.94 5.42 -1.58
N GLY A 561 16.99 5.77 -0.82
CA GLY A 561 18.29 5.08 -0.80
C GLY A 561 18.32 3.74 -0.08
N THR A 562 17.19 3.28 0.47
CA THR A 562 17.07 1.94 1.07
C THR A 562 17.18 0.87 -0.02
N ALA A 563 18.20 0.02 0.08
CA ALA A 563 18.40 -1.12 -0.82
C ALA A 563 17.53 -2.30 -0.39
N LEU A 564 16.55 -2.69 -1.22
CA LEU A 564 15.59 -3.75 -0.87
C LEU A 564 16.27 -5.09 -0.55
N LEU A 565 17.29 -5.46 -1.33
CA LEU A 565 18.04 -6.71 -1.11
C LEU A 565 18.93 -6.71 0.14
N ASP A 566 19.09 -5.57 0.81
CA ASP A 566 19.87 -5.41 2.05
C ASP A 566 18.98 -5.48 3.31
N TRP A 567 17.87 -6.21 3.22
CA TRP A 567 16.77 -6.28 4.19
C TRP A 567 17.23 -6.38 5.65
N ALA A 568 18.16 -7.28 5.98
CA ALA A 568 18.58 -7.50 7.37
C ALA A 568 19.61 -6.47 7.90
N SER A 569 20.15 -5.61 7.03
CA SER A 569 21.27 -4.70 7.34
C SER A 569 20.92 -3.21 7.29
N SER A 570 19.70 -2.86 6.87
CA SER A 570 19.28 -1.46 6.83
C SER A 570 18.99 -0.97 8.25
N ALA A 571 19.79 -0.02 8.75
CA ALA A 571 19.55 0.63 10.04
C ALA A 571 18.24 1.45 10.10
N ASP A 572 17.61 1.72 8.94
CA ASP A 572 16.52 2.70 8.80
C ASP A 572 15.10 2.12 8.91
N ASN A 573 14.90 0.81 9.11
CA ASN A 573 13.57 0.17 9.30
C ASN A 573 12.54 0.39 8.17
N VAL A 574 12.97 0.80 6.97
CA VAL A 574 12.05 1.15 5.87
C VAL A 574 11.80 0.00 4.89
N ASN A 575 12.36 -1.18 5.14
CA ASN A 575 12.25 -2.33 4.22
C ASN A 575 10.82 -2.70 3.86
N TYR A 576 9.92 -2.69 4.85
CA TYR A 576 8.49 -2.90 4.61
C TYR A 576 7.87 -1.78 3.77
N GLY A 577 8.35 -0.55 3.91
CA GLY A 577 7.97 0.55 3.02
C GLY A 577 8.37 0.29 1.57
N VAL A 578 9.60 -0.17 1.36
CA VAL A 578 10.11 -0.50 0.02
C VAL A 578 9.38 -1.72 -0.58
N GLY A 579 9.38 -2.85 0.12
CA GLY A 579 8.76 -4.08 -0.33
C GLY A 579 7.25 -3.95 -0.51
N GLY A 580 6.57 -3.23 0.39
CA GLY A 580 5.14 -2.95 0.27
C GLY A 580 4.82 -2.08 -0.94
N SER A 581 5.66 -1.08 -1.22
CA SER A 581 5.51 -0.26 -2.43
C SER A 581 5.70 -1.08 -3.71
N LEU A 582 6.68 -2.00 -3.73
CA LEU A 582 6.89 -2.92 -4.85
C LEU A 582 5.67 -3.83 -5.03
N ALA A 583 5.18 -4.44 -3.95
CA ALA A 583 4.02 -5.30 -3.97
C ALA A 583 2.76 -4.59 -4.51
N ALA A 584 2.46 -3.39 -3.99
CA ALA A 584 1.35 -2.58 -4.46
C ALA A 584 1.49 -2.20 -5.95
N PHE A 585 2.68 -1.80 -6.37
CA PHE A 585 2.92 -1.46 -7.77
C PHE A 585 2.70 -2.67 -8.69
N LEU A 586 3.27 -3.83 -8.36
CA LEU A 586 3.13 -5.05 -9.15
C LEU A 586 1.69 -5.57 -9.19
N ASN A 587 0.94 -5.49 -8.09
CA ASN A 587 -0.48 -5.86 -8.07
C ASN A 587 -1.32 -5.04 -9.05
N ARG A 588 -1.02 -3.75 -9.22
CA ARG A 588 -1.72 -2.87 -10.16
C ARG A 588 -1.29 -3.10 -11.61
N ARG A 589 -0.04 -3.55 -11.81
CA ARG A 589 0.52 -3.86 -13.15
C ARG A 589 0.08 -5.23 -13.67
N TYR A 590 0.03 -6.24 -12.80
CA TYR A 590 -0.08 -7.65 -13.19
C TYR A 590 -1.19 -8.42 -12.48
N GLY A 591 -2.01 -7.75 -11.65
CA GLY A 591 -3.00 -8.41 -10.82
C GLY A 591 -2.36 -9.37 -9.83
N SER A 592 -3.06 -10.45 -9.52
CA SER A 592 -2.59 -11.46 -8.57
C SER A 592 -1.61 -12.48 -9.18
N ALA A 593 -1.46 -12.52 -10.50
CA ALA A 593 -0.73 -13.56 -11.21
C ALA A 593 0.76 -13.66 -10.83
N TRP A 594 1.43 -12.53 -10.58
CA TRP A 594 2.84 -12.55 -10.18
C TRP A 594 3.01 -13.16 -8.79
N ALA A 595 2.14 -12.79 -7.84
CA ALA A 595 2.15 -13.31 -6.48
C ALA A 595 1.89 -14.82 -6.46
N GLN A 596 0.99 -15.31 -7.30
CA GLN A 596 0.75 -16.75 -7.49
C GLN A 596 1.99 -17.47 -8.04
N GLN A 597 2.62 -16.91 -9.08
CA GLN A 597 3.74 -17.57 -9.75
C GLN A 597 5.03 -17.60 -8.94
N ILE A 598 5.29 -16.61 -8.08
CA ILE A 598 6.46 -16.67 -7.19
C ILE A 598 6.32 -17.77 -6.12
N VAL A 599 5.10 -18.20 -5.78
CA VAL A 599 4.89 -19.27 -4.80
C VAL A 599 5.34 -20.63 -5.35
N THR A 600 5.12 -20.91 -6.64
CA THR A 600 5.32 -22.25 -7.20
C THR A 600 6.33 -22.33 -8.34
N GLY A 601 6.79 -21.19 -8.87
CA GLY A 601 7.55 -21.11 -10.12
C GLY A 601 9.02 -20.73 -9.96
N CYS A 602 9.60 -20.92 -8.77
CA CYS A 602 10.88 -20.37 -8.37
C CYS A 602 11.86 -21.40 -7.76
N ASP A 603 11.71 -22.67 -8.14
CA ASP A 603 12.55 -23.76 -7.62
C ASP A 603 14.00 -23.62 -8.14
N GLY A 604 14.98 -23.70 -7.24
CA GLY A 604 16.41 -23.75 -7.60
C GLY A 604 17.05 -22.44 -8.07
N VAL A 605 16.37 -21.30 -7.92
CA VAL A 605 16.90 -19.97 -8.31
C VAL A 605 16.91 -18.99 -7.13
N THR A 606 17.73 -17.94 -7.20
CA THR A 606 17.72 -16.87 -6.20
C THR A 606 16.43 -16.07 -6.30
N SER A 607 16.03 -15.40 -5.21
CA SER A 607 14.77 -14.64 -5.16
C SER A 607 14.70 -13.52 -6.20
N TYR A 608 15.85 -12.89 -6.48
CA TYR A 608 15.93 -11.85 -7.50
C TYR A 608 15.68 -12.44 -8.90
N VAL A 609 16.34 -13.55 -9.23
CA VAL A 609 16.16 -14.26 -10.51
C VAL A 609 14.74 -14.81 -10.64
N CYS A 610 14.17 -15.32 -9.56
CA CYS A 610 12.77 -15.75 -9.47
C CYS A 610 11.81 -14.63 -9.90
N LEU A 611 11.85 -13.48 -9.21
CA LEU A 611 10.93 -12.39 -9.49
C LEU A 611 11.14 -11.83 -10.90
N ASP A 612 12.38 -11.61 -11.32
CA ASP A 612 12.70 -11.14 -12.68
C ASP A 612 12.13 -12.10 -13.75
N THR A 613 12.30 -13.41 -13.57
CA THR A 613 11.77 -14.43 -14.49
C THR A 613 10.25 -14.47 -14.52
N VAL A 614 9.58 -14.34 -13.36
CA VAL A 614 8.11 -14.26 -13.29
C VAL A 614 7.61 -13.02 -14.01
N LEU A 615 8.20 -11.85 -13.76
CA LEU A 615 7.79 -10.60 -14.40
C LEU A 615 7.98 -10.65 -15.91
N ARG A 616 9.10 -11.22 -16.41
CA ARG A 616 9.31 -11.43 -17.84
C ARG A 616 8.23 -12.32 -18.48
N ARG A 617 7.84 -13.41 -17.80
CA ARG A 617 6.74 -14.28 -18.27
C ARG A 617 5.40 -13.55 -18.34
N LEU A 618 5.20 -12.54 -17.50
CA LEU A 618 4.02 -11.68 -17.49
C LEU A 618 4.12 -10.49 -18.46
N GLY A 619 5.14 -10.46 -19.32
CA GLY A 619 5.32 -9.43 -20.35
C GLY A 619 6.10 -8.19 -19.89
N ALA A 620 6.70 -8.21 -18.69
CA ALA A 620 7.64 -7.17 -18.29
C ALA A 620 8.97 -7.32 -19.04
N GLU A 621 9.75 -6.24 -19.14
CA GLU A 621 11.15 -6.33 -19.57
C GLU A 621 12.08 -6.95 -18.51
N GLY A 622 11.62 -7.04 -17.27
CA GLY A 622 12.36 -7.55 -16.12
C GLY A 622 12.19 -6.69 -14.87
N LEU A 623 12.72 -7.18 -13.76
CA LEU A 623 12.65 -6.50 -12.47
C LEU A 623 13.33 -5.12 -12.48
N PRO A 624 14.51 -4.90 -13.12
CA PRO A 624 15.09 -3.56 -13.18
C PRO A 624 14.20 -2.51 -13.84
N ASP A 625 13.34 -2.93 -14.78
CA ASP A 625 12.41 -2.02 -15.42
C ASP A 625 11.25 -1.64 -14.50
N GLU A 626 10.57 -2.64 -13.94
CA GLU A 626 9.45 -2.39 -13.04
C GLU A 626 9.91 -1.67 -11.76
N TRP A 627 11.17 -1.88 -11.36
CA TRP A 627 11.82 -1.12 -10.29
C TRP A 627 11.90 0.37 -10.62
N GLU A 628 12.38 0.73 -11.82
CA GLU A 628 12.40 2.13 -12.25
C GLU A 628 10.99 2.70 -12.36
N ARG A 629 10.04 1.98 -12.94
CA ARG A 629 8.67 2.47 -13.09
C ARG A 629 8.03 2.73 -11.73
N MET A 630 8.25 1.84 -10.76
CA MET A 630 7.85 2.06 -9.37
C MET A 630 8.53 3.30 -8.80
N GLY A 631 9.85 3.42 -8.91
CA GLY A 631 10.61 4.58 -8.44
C GLY A 631 10.10 5.90 -9.01
N THR A 632 9.89 5.96 -10.32
CA THR A 632 9.30 7.09 -11.02
C THR A 632 7.87 7.36 -10.57
N SER A 633 7.08 6.33 -10.28
CA SER A 633 5.70 6.49 -9.80
C SER A 633 5.63 7.09 -8.41
N LEU A 634 6.56 6.72 -7.53
CA LEU A 634 6.62 7.20 -6.15
C LEU A 634 7.32 8.56 -6.07
N PHE A 635 8.57 8.61 -6.51
CA PHE A 635 9.43 9.78 -6.38
C PHE A 635 9.25 10.78 -7.51
N GLY A 636 8.75 10.42 -8.69
CA GLY A 636 8.33 11.42 -9.68
C GLY A 636 7.05 12.16 -9.29
N GLY A 637 6.26 11.58 -8.39
CA GLY A 637 4.97 12.09 -7.91
C GLY A 637 3.87 11.96 -8.98
N MET A 638 3.16 10.84 -8.99
CA MET A 638 2.06 10.58 -9.94
C MET A 638 0.70 10.88 -9.32
N PRO A 639 -0.21 11.53 -10.05
CA PRO A 639 -1.60 11.65 -9.64
C PRO A 639 -2.29 10.28 -9.71
N GLN A 640 -3.25 10.03 -8.81
CA GLN A 640 -3.93 8.73 -8.75
C GLN A 640 -4.70 8.39 -10.04
N ARG A 641 -5.28 9.39 -10.71
CA ARG A 641 -6.17 9.20 -11.87
C ARG A 641 -5.53 9.54 -13.21
N HIS A 642 -4.64 10.52 -13.24
CA HIS A 642 -4.06 11.06 -14.47
C HIS A 642 -2.58 10.69 -14.64
N ALA A 643 -2.17 9.53 -14.10
CA ALA A 643 -0.84 9.01 -14.33
C ALA A 643 -0.73 8.49 -15.77
N PRO A 644 0.41 8.71 -16.47
CA PRO A 644 0.64 8.09 -17.76
C PRO A 644 0.64 6.56 -17.68
N ALA A 645 0.34 5.90 -18.80
CA ALA A 645 0.25 4.45 -18.85
C ALA A 645 1.56 3.77 -18.35
N GLY A 646 1.41 2.78 -17.47
CA GLY A 646 2.53 2.06 -16.86
C GLY A 646 3.20 2.76 -15.67
N TYR A 647 2.64 3.87 -15.20
CA TYR A 647 3.08 4.60 -14.00
C TYR A 647 1.90 4.85 -13.04
N GLY A 648 2.24 5.25 -11.82
CA GLY A 648 1.31 5.57 -10.75
C GLY A 648 0.78 4.36 -9.99
N LEU A 649 -0.13 4.63 -9.05
CA LEU A 649 -0.81 3.62 -8.24
C LEU A 649 -2.33 3.82 -8.38
N PRO A 650 -2.90 3.53 -9.55
CA PRO A 650 -4.32 3.78 -9.79
C PRO A 650 -5.18 2.92 -8.88
N GLN A 651 -6.36 3.42 -8.55
CA GLN A 651 -7.44 2.57 -8.04
C GLN A 651 -7.95 1.70 -9.18
N ILE A 652 -7.95 0.39 -8.97
CA ILE A 652 -8.24 -0.58 -10.04
C ILE A 652 -8.91 -1.82 -9.47
N GLN A 653 -9.87 -2.37 -10.22
CA GLN A 653 -10.28 -3.77 -10.07
C GLN A 653 -9.39 -4.63 -10.94
N THR A 654 -8.72 -5.61 -10.34
CA THR A 654 -7.93 -6.61 -11.06
C THR A 654 -8.31 -7.99 -10.53
N ASP A 655 -8.54 -8.94 -11.43
CA ASP A 655 -9.15 -10.23 -11.11
C ASP A 655 -10.48 -10.04 -10.33
N SER A 656 -10.54 -10.53 -9.08
CA SER A 656 -11.66 -10.33 -8.15
C SER A 656 -11.35 -9.30 -7.05
N PHE A 657 -10.20 -8.63 -7.12
CA PHE A 657 -9.69 -7.74 -6.08
C PHE A 657 -9.89 -6.28 -6.45
N TRP A 658 -10.31 -5.48 -5.46
CA TRP A 658 -10.39 -4.03 -5.57
C TRP A 658 -9.19 -3.41 -4.86
N LEU A 659 -8.35 -2.69 -5.58
CA LEU A 659 -7.12 -2.11 -5.05
C LEU A 659 -7.30 -0.61 -4.82
N MET A 660 -7.02 -0.15 -3.60
CA MET A 660 -6.99 1.27 -3.24
C MET A 660 -6.00 2.04 -4.11
N GLY A 661 -6.35 3.23 -4.61
CA GLY A 661 -5.37 4.06 -5.30
C GLY A 661 -4.49 4.86 -4.35
N GLY A 662 -3.27 5.18 -4.78
CA GLY A 662 -2.34 6.07 -4.10
C GLY A 662 -2.07 7.33 -4.95
N ASP A 663 -2.15 8.50 -4.32
CA ASP A 663 -1.78 9.78 -4.93
C ASP A 663 -0.43 10.22 -4.37
N THR A 664 0.65 10.01 -5.14
CA THR A 664 2.01 10.30 -4.67
C THR A 664 2.41 11.76 -4.93
N VAL A 665 1.73 12.47 -5.82
CA VAL A 665 1.92 13.92 -5.96
C VAL A 665 1.38 14.68 -4.74
N ALA A 666 0.26 14.24 -4.17
CA ALA A 666 -0.26 14.79 -2.91
C ALA A 666 0.69 14.54 -1.71
N LEU A 667 1.61 13.59 -1.84
CA LEU A 667 2.60 13.25 -0.82
C LEU A 667 3.99 13.86 -1.11
N ALA A 668 4.12 14.70 -2.13
CA ALA A 668 5.40 15.25 -2.56
C ALA A 668 6.15 15.98 -1.43
N ASP A 669 5.43 16.69 -0.55
CA ASP A 669 6.02 17.45 0.58
C ASP A 669 6.52 16.56 1.73
N THR A 670 6.11 15.29 1.77
CA THR A 670 6.57 14.32 2.79
C THR A 670 7.94 13.74 2.48
N ARG A 671 8.42 13.94 1.25
CA ARG A 671 9.68 13.37 0.77
C ARG A 671 10.90 13.99 1.46
N LYS A 672 11.92 13.16 1.70
CA LYS A 672 13.19 13.61 2.30
C LYS A 672 13.88 14.62 1.37
N ALA A 673 14.27 15.77 1.93
CA ALA A 673 15.01 16.78 1.18
C ALA A 673 16.42 16.30 0.79
N ALA A 674 16.87 16.72 -0.39
CA ALA A 674 18.23 16.52 -0.90
C ALA A 674 18.79 15.08 -0.80
N PRO A 675 18.05 14.03 -1.23
CA PRO A 675 18.52 12.65 -1.06
C PRO A 675 19.68 12.32 -2.00
N LEU A 676 19.76 12.92 -3.19
CA LEU A 676 20.87 12.73 -4.11
C LEU A 676 22.18 13.33 -3.59
N GLN A 677 22.12 14.53 -3.02
CA GLN A 677 23.30 15.23 -2.51
C GLN A 677 23.93 14.52 -1.31
N ASN A 678 23.09 13.86 -0.50
CA ASN A 678 23.53 13.12 0.69
C ASN A 678 23.80 11.64 0.43
N LEU A 679 23.75 11.20 -0.84
CA LEU A 679 23.92 9.80 -1.19
C LEU A 679 25.40 9.41 -1.12
N THR A 680 25.72 8.45 -0.24
CA THR A 680 27.09 7.90 -0.10
C THR A 680 27.26 6.55 -0.79
N ARG A 681 26.15 5.85 -1.07
CA ARG A 681 26.11 4.56 -1.75
C ARG A 681 24.85 4.50 -2.61
N PHE A 682 25.00 4.05 -3.85
CA PHE A 682 23.85 3.73 -4.71
C PHE A 682 23.65 2.22 -4.77
N GLY A 683 22.97 1.70 -3.75
CA GLY A 683 22.84 0.26 -3.51
C GLY A 683 22.02 -0.44 -4.57
N ARG A 684 22.21 -1.76 -4.68
CA ARG A 684 21.31 -2.65 -5.43
C ARG A 684 19.84 -2.44 -5.04
N THR A 685 18.93 -2.50 -6.01
CA THR A 685 17.49 -2.28 -5.78
C THR A 685 17.22 -1.07 -4.89
N SER A 686 17.72 0.09 -5.30
CA SER A 686 17.53 1.36 -4.59
C SER A 686 17.23 2.50 -5.55
N HIS A 687 16.89 3.65 -4.99
CA HIS A 687 16.55 4.86 -5.73
C HIS A 687 17.26 6.06 -5.12
N THR A 688 17.34 7.14 -5.88
CA THR A 688 17.56 8.49 -5.35
C THR A 688 16.89 9.49 -6.29
N TYR A 689 16.71 10.72 -5.85
CA TYR A 689 16.07 11.74 -6.68
C TYR A 689 16.54 13.15 -6.38
N LEU A 690 16.20 14.05 -7.29
CA LEU A 690 16.33 15.49 -7.15
C LEU A 690 15.02 16.13 -7.56
N ASP A 691 14.40 16.88 -6.65
CA ASP A 691 13.28 17.76 -6.95
C ASP A 691 13.78 19.17 -7.22
N GLU A 692 13.24 19.79 -8.26
CA GLU A 692 13.46 21.19 -8.59
C GLU A 692 12.30 21.75 -9.40
N GLN A 693 12.46 22.99 -9.88
CA GLN A 693 11.50 23.65 -10.74
C GLN A 693 12.20 24.19 -11.98
N VAL A 694 11.45 24.30 -13.06
CA VAL A 694 11.90 25.03 -14.25
C VAL A 694 12.23 26.48 -13.86
N PRO A 695 13.43 26.99 -14.19
CA PRO A 695 13.84 28.34 -13.79
C PRO A 695 12.89 29.44 -14.26
N ALA A 696 12.88 30.56 -13.51
CA ALA A 696 12.10 31.73 -13.87
C ALA A 696 12.44 32.22 -15.30
N GLY A 697 11.41 32.45 -16.11
CA GLY A 697 11.56 32.90 -17.50
C GLY A 697 12.06 31.84 -18.49
N ALA A 698 12.33 30.60 -18.06
CA ALA A 698 12.77 29.54 -18.95
C ALA A 698 11.60 28.90 -19.69
N THR A 699 11.81 28.65 -20.99
CA THR A 699 10.92 27.86 -21.88
C THR A 699 11.52 26.50 -22.23
N ARG A 700 12.73 26.24 -21.71
CA ARG A 700 13.48 25.00 -21.87
C ARG A 700 14.04 24.59 -20.51
N TYR A 701 13.98 23.30 -20.21
CA TYR A 701 14.65 22.72 -19.07
C TYR A 701 15.97 22.11 -19.54
N GLN A 702 17.08 22.73 -19.12
CA GLN A 702 18.41 22.41 -19.62
C GLN A 702 19.38 22.09 -18.50
N ARG A 703 20.04 20.94 -18.62
CA ARG A 703 20.97 20.46 -17.60
C ARG A 703 22.19 19.83 -18.25
N ARG A 704 23.39 20.15 -17.76
CA ARG A 704 24.65 19.64 -18.32
C ARG A 704 25.36 18.72 -17.34
N GLY A 705 25.90 17.64 -17.86
CA GLY A 705 26.75 16.75 -17.08
C GLY A 705 25.99 15.83 -16.12
N VAL A 706 24.76 15.41 -16.46
CA VAL A 706 24.02 14.41 -15.67
C VAL A 706 24.74 13.07 -15.81
N ARG A 707 25.20 12.48 -14.71
CA ARG A 707 25.89 11.18 -14.70
C ARG A 707 24.93 10.08 -14.28
N VAL A 708 24.79 9.07 -15.13
CA VAL A 708 24.01 7.85 -14.90
C VAL A 708 24.97 6.67 -14.78
N PRO A 709 25.06 6.01 -13.60
CA PRO A 709 25.92 4.84 -13.40
C PRO A 709 25.58 3.67 -14.35
N ALA A 710 26.51 2.74 -14.51
CA ALA A 710 26.29 1.51 -15.29
C ALA A 710 25.10 0.71 -14.71
N GLY A 711 24.24 0.17 -15.57
CA GLY A 711 23.02 -0.56 -15.18
C GLY A 711 21.87 0.31 -14.69
N ALA A 712 22.13 1.57 -14.32
CA ALA A 712 21.11 2.46 -13.77
C ALA A 712 20.23 3.11 -14.85
N VAL A 713 19.08 3.60 -14.41
CA VAL A 713 18.13 4.36 -15.23
C VAL A 713 17.94 5.74 -14.64
N LEU A 714 17.95 6.76 -15.49
CA LEU A 714 17.48 8.10 -15.19
C LEU A 714 16.10 8.28 -15.78
N THR A 715 15.18 8.81 -15.00
CA THR A 715 13.88 9.27 -15.45
C THR A 715 13.71 10.74 -15.08
N VAL A 716 13.26 11.56 -16.03
CA VAL A 716 12.95 12.97 -15.83
C VAL A 716 11.44 13.11 -15.88
N VAL A 717 10.84 13.65 -14.82
CA VAL A 717 9.39 13.83 -14.68
C VAL A 717 9.09 15.31 -14.62
N LEU A 718 8.21 15.79 -15.52
CA LEU A 718 7.70 17.16 -15.55
C LEU A 718 6.19 17.16 -15.27
N ARG A 719 5.75 18.05 -14.37
CA ARG A 719 4.36 18.16 -13.91
C ARG A 719 3.90 19.60 -13.80
#